data_AF-A0A4Y5SWA8-F1
#
_entry.id   AF-A0A4Y5SWA8-F1
#
_cell.length_a   1.000
_cell.length_b   1.000
_cell.length_c   1.000
_cell.angle_alpha   90.00
_cell.angle_beta   90.00
_cell.angle_gamma   90.00
#
_symmetry.space_group_name_H-M   'P 1'
#
loop_
_entity.id
_entity.type
_entity.pdbx_description
1 polymer ?
#
loop_
_entity_poly.entity_id
_entity_poly.type
_entity_poly.pdbx_seq_one_letter_code
_entity_poly.pdbx_strand_id
1 'polypeptide(L)'
;MSSTRYNRQTFIYSAVPFLRARNFDGLDMDWEYPKGNDDKKNFVALLKELREAFEAEAQEVKKPRLLLTAAVPVGPDNIKGGYDVPAVASYLDFINVMAYDFHGKWERETGHNAPLYAPSSVYAPSSDSEWRKQLSVDNAASLWARLGAPKDKLIIGMPTYGRSFTLSNPANFKVNSPASGGGKAGEYTKESGFLAYYEICEMLKNGATYIWDDEMKVPYMVAGDQWVGFDDERSIRNKMQWLKTNGYGGAMVWTVDMDDFTGTVCGGDVKYPLIGAIREELKGVKRANNAKDVDWSKVAKTAILEVVTQPSAMKIDPSEVISKVKKLQIATTAPSTVIEKARPSQILCYMTSWSQKRPGLGKFTPDNIDYSLCTHVIYAFGTLKDNRLTIGEDDEAESYAKVVALKEKNPALKVLLAIGGWAFGSTPFKELTSNVFRMNQFVYEAIEFLREYKFDGLDVDWEYPRGAEDKSAYVSLLKELRTAFEGEAKTAGQPRLLLTAAVPASFEAIAAGYDVPEISKYLDFINVMTYDFHGQWERQVGHNSPLHPLESATSYQKKLTVDYSAREWVKQGAPKEKLMIGMPTYGRSFTLVDASKFDIGAPASGGGTPGKFTGEAGFMSYYEICEFLRIENTTLVWDNEQQVPFAYRGDQWMAWLKKKIRGIMVWSIDMDDFRGSADLVNIL
;
A
#
# COMPACT_ATOMS: atom_id res chain seq x y z
N MET A 1 21.62 -12.15 -19.77
CA MET A 1 22.03 -13.55 -19.54
C MET A 1 20.83 -14.49 -19.38
N SER A 2 19.90 -14.22 -18.46
CA SER A 2 18.77 -15.12 -18.15
C SER A 2 17.60 -15.10 -19.16
N SER A 3 17.55 -14.09 -20.04
CA SER A 3 16.38 -13.72 -20.86
C SER A 3 15.88 -14.75 -21.86
N THR A 4 16.74 -15.63 -22.38
CA THR A 4 16.36 -16.67 -23.34
C THR A 4 17.03 -17.99 -22.98
N ARG A 5 16.41 -19.11 -23.38
CA ARG A 5 17.01 -20.44 -23.19
C ARG A 5 18.41 -20.53 -23.80
N TYR A 6 18.60 -19.99 -25.01
CA TYR A 6 19.92 -19.98 -25.66
C TYR A 6 20.98 -19.27 -24.81
N ASN A 7 20.66 -18.10 -24.26
CA ASN A 7 21.58 -17.34 -23.41
C ASN A 7 21.88 -18.06 -22.09
N ARG A 8 20.87 -18.66 -21.46
CA ARG A 8 21.04 -19.45 -20.23
C ARG A 8 21.94 -20.65 -20.46
N GLN A 9 21.68 -21.42 -21.53
CA GLN A 9 22.52 -22.55 -21.90
C GLN A 9 23.95 -22.11 -22.19
N THR A 10 24.15 -21.00 -22.91
CA THR A 10 25.50 -20.45 -23.17
C THR A 10 26.24 -20.14 -21.88
N PHE A 11 25.56 -19.52 -20.90
CA PHE A 11 26.13 -19.28 -19.58
C PHE A 11 26.46 -20.58 -18.85
N ILE A 12 25.54 -21.54 -18.80
CA ILE A 12 25.73 -22.85 -18.15
C ILE A 12 26.92 -23.60 -18.75
N TYR A 13 27.01 -23.68 -20.08
CA TYR A 13 28.12 -24.30 -20.80
C TYR A 13 29.46 -23.63 -20.51
N SER A 14 29.48 -22.34 -20.19
CA SER A 14 30.69 -21.64 -19.77
C SER A 14 31.00 -21.85 -18.28
N ALA A 15 29.99 -21.92 -17.43
CA ALA A 15 30.13 -21.97 -15.98
C ALA A 15 30.69 -23.31 -15.49
N VAL A 16 30.14 -24.43 -15.98
CA VAL A 16 30.56 -25.78 -15.56
C VAL A 16 32.07 -26.02 -15.75
N PRO A 17 32.66 -25.85 -16.94
CA PRO A 17 34.11 -26.04 -17.12
C PRO A 17 34.92 -24.99 -16.36
N PHE A 18 34.42 -23.75 -16.24
CA PHE A 18 35.10 -22.71 -15.48
C PHE A 18 35.29 -23.10 -14.01
N LEU A 19 34.21 -23.61 -13.38
CA LEU A 19 34.18 -24.06 -12.00
C LEU A 19 35.10 -25.27 -11.80
N ARG A 20 34.96 -26.29 -12.66
CA ARG A 20 35.76 -27.52 -12.57
C ARG A 20 37.24 -27.29 -12.81
N ALA A 21 37.61 -26.47 -13.79
CA ALA A 21 39.02 -26.17 -14.08
C ALA A 21 39.72 -25.45 -12.93
N ARG A 22 38.96 -24.81 -12.03
CA ARG A 22 39.47 -24.04 -10.89
C ARG A 22 39.19 -24.72 -9.54
N ASN A 23 38.68 -25.94 -9.55
CA ASN A 23 38.33 -26.70 -8.35
C ASN A 23 37.34 -25.97 -7.43
N PHE A 24 36.40 -25.21 -7.99
CA PHE A 24 35.28 -24.69 -7.22
C PHE A 24 34.27 -25.81 -6.93
N ASP A 25 33.69 -25.78 -5.72
CA ASP A 25 32.70 -26.75 -5.26
C ASP A 25 31.26 -26.37 -5.66
N GLY A 26 31.04 -25.17 -6.21
CA GLY A 26 29.71 -24.70 -6.58
C GLY A 26 29.69 -23.30 -7.17
N LEU A 27 28.48 -22.84 -7.47
CA LEU A 27 28.17 -21.50 -7.96
C LEU A 27 27.13 -20.84 -7.04
N ASP A 28 27.45 -19.64 -6.57
CA ASP A 28 26.49 -18.77 -5.88
C ASP A 28 25.99 -17.69 -6.85
N MET A 29 24.67 -17.54 -6.93
CA MET A 29 24.01 -16.55 -7.78
C MET A 29 23.66 -15.32 -6.96
N ASP A 30 24.42 -14.24 -7.14
CA ASP A 30 24.16 -12.95 -6.52
C ASP A 30 23.65 -11.95 -7.57
N TRP A 31 22.35 -12.02 -7.85
CA TRP A 31 21.68 -11.06 -8.73
C TRP A 31 20.95 -10.04 -7.87
N GLU A 32 21.43 -8.78 -7.90
CA GLU A 32 20.85 -7.67 -7.13
C GLU A 32 20.16 -6.61 -8.01
N TYR A 33 18.85 -6.62 -8.22
CA TYR A 33 17.90 -7.72 -7.97
C TYR A 33 17.10 -8.02 -9.26
N PRO A 34 16.68 -9.27 -9.50
CA PRO A 34 15.72 -9.59 -10.55
C PRO A 34 14.47 -8.73 -10.36
N LYS A 35 13.95 -8.12 -11.43
CA LYS A 35 12.80 -7.22 -11.33
C LYS A 35 11.75 -7.47 -12.40
N GLY A 36 10.50 -7.63 -11.95
CA GLY A 36 9.35 -7.83 -12.83
C GLY A 36 9.14 -9.29 -13.24
N ASN A 37 8.01 -9.54 -13.90
CA ASN A 37 7.54 -10.91 -14.19
C ASN A 37 8.51 -11.73 -15.05
N ASP A 38 9.22 -11.08 -15.97
CA ASP A 38 10.15 -11.77 -16.87
C ASP A 38 11.40 -12.22 -16.13
N ASP A 39 12.06 -11.32 -15.39
CA ASP A 39 13.24 -11.66 -14.59
C ASP A 39 12.91 -12.72 -13.53
N LYS A 40 11.76 -12.61 -12.87
CA LYS A 40 11.28 -13.60 -11.90
C LYS A 40 11.18 -15.01 -12.49
N LYS A 41 10.56 -15.15 -13.67
CA LYS A 41 10.47 -16.44 -14.39
C LYS A 41 11.82 -16.90 -14.90
N ASN A 42 12.61 -15.98 -15.45
CA ASN A 42 13.91 -16.27 -16.04
C ASN A 42 14.94 -16.69 -14.99
N PHE A 43 14.87 -16.15 -13.77
CA PHE A 43 15.70 -16.55 -12.66
C PHE A 43 15.41 -17.99 -12.24
N VAL A 44 14.13 -18.35 -12.07
CA VAL A 44 13.72 -19.74 -11.79
C VAL A 44 14.17 -20.69 -12.91
N ALA A 45 13.98 -20.30 -14.17
CA ALA A 45 14.41 -21.12 -15.31
C ALA A 45 15.95 -21.30 -15.33
N LEU A 46 16.71 -20.26 -15.01
CA LEU A 46 18.17 -20.33 -14.90
C LEU A 46 18.61 -21.27 -13.78
N LEU A 47 18.02 -21.16 -12.59
CA LEU A 47 18.35 -22.04 -11.47
C LEU A 47 18.01 -23.51 -11.76
N LYS A 48 16.85 -23.76 -12.37
CA LYS A 48 16.45 -25.09 -12.81
C LYS A 48 17.47 -25.68 -13.79
N GLU A 49 17.79 -24.95 -14.86
CA GLU A 49 18.69 -25.44 -15.91
C GLU A 49 20.12 -25.62 -15.39
N LEU A 50 20.60 -24.75 -14.47
CA LEU A 50 21.89 -24.93 -13.78
C LEU A 50 21.89 -26.19 -12.92
N ARG A 51 20.82 -26.42 -12.14
CA ARG A 51 20.68 -27.59 -11.27
C ARG A 51 20.74 -28.89 -12.07
N GLU A 52 19.95 -28.97 -13.15
CA GLU A 52 19.93 -30.12 -14.06
C GLU A 52 21.31 -30.36 -14.70
N ALA A 53 21.99 -29.29 -15.14
CA ALA A 53 23.32 -29.41 -15.74
C ALA A 53 24.39 -29.87 -14.73
N PHE A 54 24.33 -29.38 -13.49
CA PHE A 54 25.25 -29.82 -12.43
C PHE A 54 25.01 -31.29 -12.04
N GLU A 55 23.74 -31.73 -12.01
CA GLU A 55 23.39 -33.13 -11.78
C GLU A 55 23.89 -34.05 -12.90
N ALA A 56 23.69 -33.66 -14.16
CA ALA A 56 24.15 -34.41 -15.31
C ALA A 56 25.68 -34.52 -15.37
N GLU A 57 26.39 -33.40 -15.20
CA GLU A 57 27.86 -33.41 -15.23
C GLU A 57 28.45 -34.27 -14.11
N ALA A 58 27.90 -34.18 -12.90
CA ALA A 58 28.36 -34.97 -11.76
C ALA A 58 28.30 -36.48 -12.02
N GLN A 59 27.23 -36.94 -12.68
CA GLN A 59 27.06 -38.33 -13.07
C GLN A 59 28.06 -38.74 -14.16
N GLU A 60 28.27 -37.89 -15.16
CA GLU A 60 29.17 -38.15 -16.29
C GLU A 60 30.62 -38.28 -15.82
N VAL A 61 31.10 -37.32 -15.02
CA VAL A 61 32.51 -37.27 -14.58
C VAL A 61 32.77 -38.02 -13.27
N LYS A 62 31.72 -38.59 -12.66
CA LYS A 62 31.77 -39.32 -11.37
C LYS A 62 32.39 -38.50 -10.24
N LYS A 63 32.01 -37.22 -10.15
CA LYS A 63 32.43 -36.30 -9.07
C LYS A 63 31.22 -35.85 -8.24
N PRO A 64 31.44 -35.34 -7.01
CA PRO A 64 30.37 -34.66 -6.27
C PRO A 64 29.75 -33.54 -7.12
N ARG A 65 28.42 -33.42 -7.04
CA ARG A 65 27.67 -32.36 -7.73
C ARG A 65 28.11 -30.99 -7.22
N LEU A 66 28.28 -30.05 -8.15
CA LEU A 66 28.49 -28.64 -7.83
C LEU A 66 27.29 -28.10 -7.03
N LEU A 67 27.58 -27.39 -5.94
CA LEU A 67 26.56 -26.69 -5.17
C LEU A 67 25.97 -25.54 -5.99
N LEU A 68 24.68 -25.29 -5.82
CA LEU A 68 24.00 -24.14 -6.41
C LEU A 68 23.30 -23.38 -5.28
N THR A 69 23.73 -22.15 -5.05
CA THR A 69 23.22 -21.27 -3.99
C THR A 69 22.89 -19.90 -4.57
N ALA A 70 22.24 -19.04 -3.79
CA ALA A 70 22.00 -17.67 -4.19
C ALA A 70 22.01 -16.74 -2.98
N ALA A 71 22.58 -15.55 -3.16
CA ALA A 71 22.37 -14.41 -2.27
C ALA A 71 21.07 -13.70 -2.65
N VAL A 72 20.23 -13.41 -1.65
CA VAL A 72 18.85 -12.93 -1.87
C VAL A 72 18.50 -11.74 -0.97
N PRO A 73 17.63 -10.81 -1.44
CA PRO A 73 17.30 -9.60 -0.71
C PRO A 73 16.43 -9.85 0.51
N VAL A 74 16.38 -8.85 1.38
CA VAL A 74 15.49 -8.79 2.55
C VAL A 74 14.32 -7.83 2.40
N GLY A 75 14.38 -6.95 1.39
CA GLY A 75 13.30 -6.02 1.06
C GLY A 75 12.05 -6.74 0.52
N PRO A 76 10.87 -6.59 1.15
CA PRO A 76 9.64 -7.26 0.71
C PRO A 76 9.29 -7.03 -0.76
N ASP A 77 9.55 -5.83 -1.29
CA ASP A 77 9.27 -5.48 -2.68
C ASP A 77 10.19 -6.22 -3.66
N ASN A 78 11.48 -6.30 -3.35
CA ASN A 78 12.45 -7.06 -4.15
C ASN A 78 12.10 -8.55 -4.15
N ILE A 79 11.73 -9.11 -2.99
CA ILE A 79 11.35 -10.53 -2.88
C ILE A 79 10.08 -10.80 -3.70
N LYS A 80 9.01 -10.01 -3.52
CA LYS A 80 7.73 -10.22 -4.22
C LYS A 80 7.85 -10.04 -5.74
N GLY A 81 8.55 -8.99 -6.16
CA GLY A 81 8.70 -8.63 -7.57
C GLY A 81 9.70 -9.50 -8.33
N GLY A 82 10.74 -10.00 -7.66
CA GLY A 82 11.86 -10.69 -8.30
C GLY A 82 11.91 -12.21 -8.11
N TYR A 83 11.24 -12.77 -7.10
CA TYR A 83 11.47 -14.15 -6.68
C TYR A 83 10.18 -14.95 -6.56
N ASP A 84 10.17 -16.14 -7.15
CA ASP A 84 9.23 -17.21 -6.81
C ASP A 84 9.89 -18.06 -5.73
N VAL A 85 9.61 -17.73 -4.47
CA VAL A 85 10.34 -18.26 -3.31
C VAL A 85 10.30 -19.80 -3.25
N PRO A 86 9.14 -20.48 -3.38
CA PRO A 86 9.10 -21.94 -3.42
C PRO A 86 9.90 -22.53 -4.57
N ALA A 87 9.81 -21.97 -5.78
CA ALA A 87 10.53 -22.48 -6.94
C ALA A 87 12.04 -22.30 -6.78
N VAL A 88 12.50 -21.12 -6.35
CA VAL A 88 13.90 -20.83 -6.04
C VAL A 88 14.44 -21.81 -4.99
N ALA A 89 13.72 -21.99 -3.88
CA ALA A 89 14.12 -22.89 -2.81
C ALA A 89 14.19 -24.38 -3.22
N SER A 90 13.43 -24.77 -4.25
CA SER A 90 13.44 -26.14 -4.76
C SER A 90 14.72 -26.50 -5.54
N TYR A 91 15.32 -25.55 -6.24
CA TYR A 91 16.52 -25.78 -7.08
C TYR A 91 17.84 -25.49 -6.36
N LEU A 92 17.81 -24.61 -5.36
CA LEU A 92 18.99 -24.26 -4.57
C LEU A 92 19.28 -25.29 -3.48
N ASP A 93 20.56 -25.48 -3.18
CA ASP A 93 21.04 -26.26 -2.04
C ASP A 93 20.74 -25.54 -0.73
N PHE A 94 21.06 -24.24 -0.68
CA PHE A 94 20.67 -23.32 0.37
C PHE A 94 20.64 -21.87 -0.14
N ILE A 95 20.05 -20.98 0.64
CA ILE A 95 19.76 -19.58 0.29
C ILE A 95 20.48 -18.68 1.29
N ASN A 96 21.35 -17.81 0.79
CA ASN A 96 22.06 -16.80 1.59
C ASN A 96 21.19 -15.54 1.68
N VAL A 97 20.50 -15.34 2.81
CA VAL A 97 19.64 -14.16 3.03
C VAL A 97 20.50 -12.98 3.48
N MET A 98 20.55 -11.91 2.69
CA MET A 98 21.39 -10.73 2.97
C MET A 98 20.78 -9.82 4.05
N ALA A 99 20.73 -10.32 5.29
CA ALA A 99 20.11 -9.67 6.45
C ALA A 99 20.99 -8.57 7.06
N TYR A 100 21.39 -7.62 6.23
CA TYR A 100 22.18 -6.43 6.53
C TYR A 100 21.80 -5.33 5.53
N ASP A 101 22.41 -4.14 5.67
CA ASP A 101 22.07 -2.95 4.88
C ASP A 101 20.61 -2.51 5.01
N PHE A 102 20.02 -2.72 6.19
CA PHE A 102 18.67 -2.23 6.48
C PHE A 102 18.60 -0.71 6.50
N HIS A 103 19.66 -0.06 6.97
CA HIS A 103 19.81 1.39 7.06
C HIS A 103 21.19 1.81 6.55
N GLY A 104 21.28 2.99 5.93
CA GLY A 104 22.55 3.46 5.37
C GLY A 104 22.52 4.88 4.83
N LYS A 105 23.61 5.29 4.18
CA LYS A 105 23.87 6.68 3.73
C LYS A 105 22.82 7.29 2.80
N TRP A 106 21.93 6.48 2.24
CA TRP A 106 20.79 6.90 1.42
C TRP A 106 19.65 7.50 2.25
N GLU A 107 19.66 7.35 3.58
CA GLU A 107 18.66 7.90 4.50
C GLU A 107 19.11 9.24 5.12
N ARG A 108 18.15 9.94 5.74
CA ARG A 108 18.36 11.21 6.46
C ARG A 108 18.24 11.08 7.97
N GLU A 109 18.17 9.86 8.45
CA GLU A 109 18.09 9.52 9.87
C GLU A 109 19.01 8.34 10.15
N THR A 110 19.56 8.27 11.36
CA THR A 110 20.43 7.17 11.77
C THR A 110 19.64 5.86 11.94
N GLY A 111 20.24 4.74 11.54
CA GLY A 111 19.64 3.43 11.71
C GLY A 111 20.69 2.31 11.69
N HIS A 112 20.38 1.20 12.36
CA HIS A 112 21.31 0.07 12.52
C HIS A 112 21.52 -0.69 11.21
N ASN A 113 22.74 -1.15 10.93
CA ASN A 113 23.05 -1.94 9.74
C ASN A 113 22.27 -3.27 9.68
N ALA A 114 22.30 -4.04 10.78
CA ALA A 114 21.69 -5.36 10.88
C ALA A 114 21.05 -5.63 12.25
N PRO A 115 20.02 -4.88 12.67
CA PRO A 115 19.38 -5.10 13.95
C PRO A 115 18.69 -6.49 14.00
N LEU A 116 18.80 -7.21 15.13
CA LEU A 116 18.15 -8.51 15.28
C LEU A 116 16.62 -8.35 15.30
N TYR A 117 16.14 -7.38 16.08
CA TYR A 117 14.73 -7.02 16.17
C TYR A 117 14.50 -5.58 15.72
N ALA A 118 13.30 -5.31 15.23
CA ALA A 118 12.87 -3.94 14.94
C ALA A 118 12.58 -3.18 16.25
N PRO A 119 12.65 -1.84 16.27
CA PRO A 119 12.39 -1.07 17.48
C PRO A 119 10.89 -1.17 17.85
N SER A 120 10.57 -1.15 19.14
CA SER A 120 9.18 -1.02 19.60
C SER A 120 8.69 0.40 19.39
N SER A 121 7.38 0.58 19.51
CA SER A 121 6.69 1.88 19.42
C SER A 121 7.17 2.94 20.42
N VAL A 122 8.08 2.62 21.34
CA VAL A 122 8.62 3.54 22.36
C VAL A 122 9.83 4.31 21.83
N TYR A 123 10.64 3.72 20.95
CA TYR A 123 11.80 4.38 20.33
C TYR A 123 11.54 4.82 18.89
N ALA A 124 10.49 4.26 18.29
CA ALA A 124 9.97 4.67 17.01
C ALA A 124 9.10 5.93 17.20
N PRO A 125 9.46 7.12 16.66
CA PRO A 125 8.55 8.26 16.66
C PRO A 125 7.19 7.85 16.10
N SER A 126 6.08 8.49 16.49
CA SER A 126 4.73 8.12 16.04
C SER A 126 4.49 8.27 14.52
N SER A 127 5.51 8.72 13.79
CA SER A 127 5.65 8.81 12.33
C SER A 127 6.44 7.66 11.71
N ASP A 128 7.01 6.75 12.50
CA ASP A 128 7.68 5.56 12.00
C ASP A 128 6.64 4.65 11.36
N SER A 129 6.73 4.60 10.05
CA SER A 129 5.98 3.73 9.17
C SER A 129 6.06 2.26 9.60
N GLU A 130 4.98 1.53 9.34
CA GLU A 130 4.96 0.06 9.44
C GLU A 130 6.04 -0.64 8.58
N TRP A 131 6.75 0.08 7.69
CA TRP A 131 7.88 -0.46 6.92
C TRP A 131 9.16 -0.57 7.76
N ARG A 132 9.42 0.34 8.70
CA ARG A 132 10.60 0.23 9.59
C ARG A 132 10.54 -0.96 10.54
N LYS A 133 9.33 -1.39 10.92
CA LYS A 133 9.08 -2.64 11.66
C LYS A 133 9.52 -3.90 10.90
N GLN A 134 9.74 -3.79 9.59
CA GLN A 134 10.13 -4.91 8.73
C GLN A 134 11.65 -4.98 8.53
N LEU A 135 12.40 -3.96 8.95
CA LEU A 135 13.84 -3.86 8.77
C LEU A 135 14.61 -4.49 9.93
N SER A 136 14.54 -5.82 10.02
CA SER A 136 15.30 -6.58 11.01
C SER A 136 15.68 -7.95 10.47
N VAL A 137 16.73 -8.54 11.05
CA VAL A 137 17.18 -9.90 10.75
C VAL A 137 16.04 -10.90 10.99
N ASP A 138 15.28 -10.72 12.08
CA ASP A 138 14.15 -11.59 12.41
C ASP A 138 13.04 -11.55 11.35
N ASN A 139 12.61 -10.35 10.96
CA ASN A 139 11.53 -10.22 9.98
C ASN A 139 11.99 -10.67 8.58
N ALA A 140 13.22 -10.37 8.18
CA ALA A 140 13.80 -10.79 6.91
C ALA A 140 13.82 -12.31 6.75
N ALA A 141 14.35 -13.03 7.73
CA ALA A 141 14.39 -14.49 7.71
C ALA A 141 12.98 -15.10 7.76
N SER A 142 12.13 -14.55 8.63
CA SER A 142 10.74 -15.00 8.78
C SER A 142 9.90 -14.75 7.52
N LEU A 143 10.20 -13.73 6.73
CA LEU A 143 9.51 -13.45 5.48
C LEU A 143 9.79 -14.52 4.43
N TRP A 144 11.07 -14.86 4.20
CA TRP A 144 11.44 -15.96 3.28
C TRP A 144 10.81 -17.29 3.70
N ALA A 145 10.84 -17.61 5.00
CA ALA A 145 10.19 -18.80 5.53
C ALA A 145 8.66 -18.79 5.29
N ARG A 146 7.98 -17.66 5.56
CA ARG A 146 6.54 -17.50 5.33
C ARG A 146 6.15 -17.61 3.86
N LEU A 147 7.03 -17.22 2.94
CA LEU A 147 6.81 -17.31 1.50
C LEU A 147 7.12 -18.71 0.94
N GLY A 148 7.57 -19.65 1.77
CA GLY A 148 7.68 -21.07 1.42
C GLY A 148 9.11 -21.60 1.30
N ALA A 149 10.13 -20.83 1.67
CA ALA A 149 11.49 -21.37 1.77
C ALA A 149 11.65 -22.26 3.02
N PRO A 150 12.21 -23.47 2.91
CA PRO A 150 12.50 -24.31 4.07
C PRO A 150 13.51 -23.63 5.00
N LYS A 151 13.21 -23.55 6.31
CA LYS A 151 14.08 -22.85 7.27
C LYS A 151 15.49 -23.43 7.33
N ASP A 152 15.62 -24.75 7.20
CA ASP A 152 16.90 -25.47 7.17
C ASP A 152 17.75 -25.15 5.94
N LYS A 153 17.17 -24.55 4.89
CA LYS A 153 17.88 -24.01 3.73
C LYS A 153 18.19 -22.51 3.83
N LEU A 154 17.65 -21.79 4.82
CA LEU A 154 17.90 -20.36 4.98
C LEU A 154 19.18 -20.13 5.80
N ILE A 155 20.19 -19.55 5.17
CA ILE A 155 21.47 -19.17 5.75
C ILE A 155 21.46 -17.64 5.96
N ILE A 156 21.47 -17.20 7.21
CA ILE A 156 21.19 -15.80 7.56
C ILE A 156 22.49 -14.98 7.54
N GLY A 157 22.50 -13.90 6.77
CA GLY A 157 23.65 -13.00 6.61
C GLY A 157 23.98 -12.21 7.86
N MET A 158 25.28 -12.12 8.16
CA MET A 158 25.87 -11.39 9.28
C MET A 158 26.93 -10.43 8.71
N PRO A 159 26.80 -9.12 8.92
CA PRO A 159 27.82 -8.18 8.47
C PRO A 159 29.00 -8.14 9.45
N THR A 160 30.21 -8.05 8.92
CA THR A 160 31.45 -7.72 9.69
C THR A 160 31.84 -6.25 9.44
N TYR A 161 30.86 -5.40 9.21
CA TYR A 161 31.00 -3.97 8.94
C TYR A 161 29.81 -3.20 9.54
N GLY A 162 29.96 -1.89 9.66
CA GLY A 162 28.92 -0.98 10.10
C GLY A 162 28.51 0.02 9.01
N ARG A 163 27.29 0.53 9.14
CA ARG A 163 26.79 1.65 8.34
C ARG A 163 26.86 2.93 9.16
N SER A 164 27.41 3.98 8.55
CA SER A 164 27.75 5.23 9.24
C SER A 164 26.99 6.45 8.70
N PHE A 165 26.79 7.42 9.57
CA PHE A 165 26.04 8.65 9.32
C PHE A 165 26.75 9.85 9.91
N THR A 166 26.56 11.02 9.30
CA THR A 166 26.94 12.30 9.88
C THR A 166 25.69 12.94 10.51
N LEU A 167 25.67 13.06 11.84
CA LEU A 167 24.58 13.65 12.62
C LEU A 167 24.42 15.13 12.26
N SER A 168 23.19 15.60 12.09
CA SER A 168 22.90 17.03 11.93
C SER A 168 23.11 17.81 13.24
N ASN A 169 22.95 17.14 14.38
CA ASN A 169 23.23 17.70 15.70
C ASN A 169 23.88 16.62 16.58
N PRO A 170 25.16 16.76 16.98
CA PRO A 170 25.85 15.80 17.84
C PRO A 170 25.18 15.55 19.20
N ALA A 171 24.32 16.47 19.68
CA ALA A 171 23.54 16.26 20.89
C ALA A 171 22.38 15.25 20.70
N ASN A 172 21.95 15.01 19.46
CA ASN A 172 20.92 14.04 19.08
C ASN A 172 21.60 12.85 18.40
N PHE A 173 21.90 11.81 19.18
CA PHE A 173 22.71 10.67 18.73
C PHE A 173 22.03 9.31 18.95
N LYS A 174 20.72 9.31 19.24
CA LYS A 174 19.91 8.08 19.34
C LYS A 174 19.68 7.50 17.94
N VAL A 175 19.19 6.27 17.86
CA VAL A 175 18.58 5.73 16.63
C VAL A 175 17.49 6.70 16.15
N ASN A 176 17.31 6.84 14.85
CA ASN A 176 16.40 7.80 14.19
C ASN A 176 16.78 9.28 14.40
N SER A 177 18.02 9.58 14.80
CA SER A 177 18.45 10.97 14.90
C SER A 177 18.69 11.56 13.50
N PRO A 178 18.32 12.83 13.25
CA PRO A 178 18.56 13.48 11.96
C PRO A 178 20.03 13.45 11.54
N ALA A 179 20.26 13.08 10.28
CA ALA A 179 21.57 12.97 9.66
C ALA A 179 21.65 13.77 8.36
N SER A 180 22.79 14.41 8.11
CA SER A 180 23.08 15.14 6.87
C SER A 180 23.50 14.23 5.72
N GLY A 181 23.76 12.96 6.00
CA GLY A 181 24.14 11.93 5.02
C GLY A 181 25.03 10.85 5.63
N GLY A 182 25.79 10.15 4.78
CA GLY A 182 26.76 9.15 5.21
C GLY A 182 27.86 9.70 6.12
N GLY A 183 28.38 8.85 6.98
CA GLY A 183 29.54 9.15 7.81
C GLY A 183 30.80 9.37 6.96
N LYS A 184 31.84 9.92 7.58
CA LYS A 184 33.16 10.11 6.96
C LYS A 184 33.73 8.76 6.54
N ALA A 185 34.43 8.78 5.41
CA ALA A 185 35.10 7.59 4.89
C ALA A 185 36.17 7.11 5.88
N GLY A 186 36.20 5.80 6.13
CA GLY A 186 37.23 5.16 6.95
C GLY A 186 38.63 5.30 6.38
N GLU A 187 39.64 5.08 7.21
CA GLU A 187 41.05 5.13 6.77
C GLU A 187 41.37 4.04 5.74
N TYR A 188 40.77 2.87 5.84
CA TYR A 188 41.08 1.72 5.00
C TYR A 188 39.99 1.45 3.97
N THR A 189 38.71 1.49 4.38
CA THR A 189 37.58 1.25 3.45
C THR A 189 37.42 2.36 2.42
N LYS A 190 37.82 3.59 2.78
CA LYS A 190 37.74 4.80 1.92
C LYS A 190 36.34 5.07 1.35
N GLU A 191 35.30 4.51 1.95
CA GLU A 191 33.92 4.72 1.52
C GLU A 191 33.12 5.50 2.58
N SER A 192 32.50 6.61 2.17
CA SER A 192 31.57 7.33 3.05
C SER A 192 30.32 6.50 3.33
N GLY A 193 29.91 6.45 4.60
CA GLY A 193 28.75 5.70 5.06
C GLY A 193 28.99 4.23 5.37
N PHE A 194 30.24 3.78 5.37
CA PHE A 194 30.63 2.38 5.50
C PHE A 194 31.96 2.26 6.26
N LEU A 195 32.05 1.36 7.22
CA LEU A 195 33.28 1.11 7.99
C LEU A 195 33.43 -0.38 8.28
N ALA A 196 34.63 -0.94 8.10
CA ALA A 196 34.93 -2.31 8.50
C ALA A 196 34.92 -2.45 10.03
N TYR A 197 34.70 -3.67 10.57
CA TYR A 197 34.65 -3.87 12.02
C TYR A 197 35.93 -3.41 12.71
N TYR A 198 37.10 -3.66 12.11
CA TYR A 198 38.37 -3.22 12.67
C TYR A 198 38.51 -1.67 12.71
N GLU A 199 37.93 -0.92 11.77
CA GLU A 199 37.90 0.56 11.83
C GLU A 199 37.03 1.05 12.98
N ILE A 200 35.90 0.39 13.21
CA ILE A 200 34.99 0.69 14.30
C ILE A 200 35.67 0.44 15.65
N CYS A 201 36.41 -0.66 15.76
CA CYS A 201 37.22 -0.97 16.92
C CYS A 201 38.30 0.09 17.22
N GLU A 202 38.99 0.60 16.20
CA GLU A 202 39.94 1.69 16.36
C GLU A 202 39.26 2.96 16.88
N MET A 203 38.10 3.32 16.33
CA MET A 203 37.32 4.47 16.79
C MET A 203 36.90 4.32 18.26
N LEU A 204 36.44 3.14 18.66
CA LEU A 204 36.09 2.82 20.05
C LEU A 204 37.29 2.94 20.99
N LYS A 205 38.45 2.42 20.60
CA LYS A 205 39.71 2.56 21.36
C LYS A 205 40.19 4.02 21.43
N ASN A 206 39.89 4.81 20.41
CA ASN A 206 40.25 6.23 20.31
C ASN A 206 39.19 7.17 20.92
N GLY A 207 38.31 6.66 21.78
CA GLY A 207 37.44 7.46 22.63
C GLY A 207 36.04 7.73 22.09
N ALA A 208 35.60 7.01 21.04
CA ALA A 208 34.19 6.95 20.67
C ALA A 208 33.34 6.37 21.83
N THR A 209 32.06 6.73 21.84
CA THR A 209 31.11 6.26 22.86
C THR A 209 30.39 5.03 22.33
N TYR A 210 30.51 3.90 23.03
CA TYR A 210 29.76 2.67 22.78
C TYR A 210 28.39 2.72 23.45
N ILE A 211 27.35 2.35 22.71
CA ILE A 211 25.97 2.32 23.20
C ILE A 211 25.35 0.98 22.79
N TRP A 212 24.79 0.26 23.76
CA TRP A 212 24.08 -0.98 23.51
C TRP A 212 22.58 -0.71 23.36
N ASP A 213 22.00 -1.12 22.24
CA ASP A 213 20.56 -1.14 22.04
C ASP A 213 20.00 -2.48 22.53
N ASP A 214 19.38 -2.47 23.72
CA ASP A 214 18.85 -3.70 24.28
C ASP A 214 17.58 -4.18 23.59
N GLU A 215 16.87 -3.33 22.87
CA GLU A 215 15.67 -3.75 22.16
C GLU A 215 16.03 -4.44 20.85
N MET A 216 16.88 -3.77 20.06
CA MET A 216 17.29 -4.25 18.73
C MET A 216 18.43 -5.27 18.80
N LYS A 217 18.99 -5.47 20.01
CA LYS A 217 20.08 -6.41 20.36
C LYS A 217 21.35 -6.21 19.54
N VAL A 218 21.68 -4.95 19.25
CA VAL A 218 22.88 -4.53 18.49
C VAL A 218 23.51 -3.27 19.09
N PRO A 219 24.83 -3.08 18.95
CA PRO A 219 25.47 -1.85 19.37
C PRO A 219 25.43 -0.76 18.29
N TYR A 220 25.62 0.48 18.73
CA TYR A 220 26.09 1.56 17.87
C TYR A 220 27.14 2.40 18.61
N MET A 221 27.88 3.22 17.89
CA MET A 221 28.85 4.13 18.49
C MET A 221 28.76 5.55 17.94
N VAL A 222 29.23 6.50 18.75
CA VAL A 222 29.19 7.93 18.46
C VAL A 222 30.56 8.56 18.71
N ALA A 223 31.08 9.28 17.72
CA ALA A 223 32.34 10.03 17.80
C ALA A 223 32.14 11.44 17.21
N GLY A 224 31.84 12.41 18.07
CA GLY A 224 31.49 13.77 17.62
C GLY A 224 30.17 13.74 16.84
N ASP A 225 30.22 14.14 15.57
CA ASP A 225 29.09 14.10 14.64
C ASP A 225 28.97 12.75 13.90
N GLN A 226 29.85 11.78 14.16
CA GLN A 226 29.82 10.49 13.49
C GLN A 226 29.01 9.48 14.30
N TRP A 227 28.07 8.81 13.65
CA TRP A 227 27.24 7.74 14.21
C TRP A 227 27.42 6.47 13.39
N VAL A 228 27.63 5.31 14.03
CA VAL A 228 27.87 4.04 13.33
C VAL A 228 27.12 2.90 14.01
N GLY A 229 26.21 2.24 13.29
CA GLY A 229 25.53 1.03 13.73
C GLY A 229 26.24 -0.21 13.20
N PHE A 230 26.54 -1.19 14.06
CA PHE A 230 27.41 -2.32 13.73
C PHE A 230 27.08 -3.57 14.56
N ASP A 231 27.79 -4.67 14.30
CA ASP A 231 27.73 -5.90 15.10
C ASP A 231 29.04 -6.12 15.86
N ASP A 232 28.92 -6.58 17.10
CA ASP A 232 30.00 -7.03 17.99
C ASP A 232 29.80 -8.50 18.38
N GLU A 233 30.75 -9.10 19.12
CA GLU A 233 30.61 -10.51 19.53
C GLU A 233 29.32 -10.77 20.33
N ARG A 234 28.84 -9.80 21.12
CA ARG A 234 27.62 -9.93 21.91
C ARG A 234 26.39 -10.04 21.04
N SER A 235 26.23 -9.14 20.08
CA SER A 235 25.12 -9.14 19.12
C SER A 235 25.17 -10.36 18.20
N ILE A 236 26.36 -10.75 17.73
CA ILE A 236 26.55 -12.00 16.99
C ILE A 236 26.10 -13.22 17.79
N ARG A 237 26.50 -13.34 19.06
CA ARG A 237 26.05 -14.47 19.90
C ARG A 237 24.53 -14.49 20.10
N ASN A 238 23.92 -13.33 20.32
CA ASN A 238 22.46 -13.21 20.40
C ASN A 238 21.79 -13.68 19.09
N LYS A 239 22.31 -13.26 17.94
CA LYS A 239 21.83 -13.68 16.63
C LYS A 239 22.01 -15.19 16.42
N MET A 240 23.13 -15.78 16.84
CA MET A 240 23.35 -17.23 16.72
C MET A 240 22.41 -18.04 17.63
N GLN A 241 22.12 -17.55 18.83
CA GLN A 241 21.13 -18.17 19.72
C GLN A 241 19.72 -18.09 19.13
N TRP A 242 19.34 -16.92 18.60
CA TRP A 242 18.07 -16.74 17.89
C TRP A 242 17.98 -17.66 16.66
N LEU A 243 19.06 -17.78 15.88
CA LEU A 243 19.14 -18.62 14.69
C LEU A 243 18.90 -20.09 15.02
N LYS A 244 19.60 -20.60 16.05
CA LYS A 244 19.41 -21.96 16.59
C LYS A 244 17.98 -22.20 17.08
N THR A 245 17.45 -21.26 17.86
CA THR A 245 16.11 -21.36 18.46
C THR A 245 15.01 -21.41 17.40
N ASN A 246 15.19 -20.69 16.29
CA ASN A 246 14.21 -20.62 15.21
C ASN A 246 14.37 -21.69 14.12
N GLY A 247 15.43 -22.51 14.20
CA GLY A 247 15.67 -23.64 13.30
C GLY A 247 16.14 -23.25 11.90
N TYR A 248 16.90 -22.16 11.77
CA TYR A 248 17.49 -21.76 10.50
C TYR A 248 18.76 -22.57 10.16
N GLY A 249 19.08 -22.70 8.88
CA GLY A 249 20.13 -23.60 8.36
C GLY A 249 21.57 -23.23 8.72
N GLY A 250 21.85 -21.95 8.97
CA GLY A 250 23.20 -21.48 9.31
C GLY A 250 23.36 -19.98 9.16
N ALA A 251 24.61 -19.51 9.27
CA ALA A 251 24.98 -18.11 9.11
C ALA A 251 25.91 -17.91 7.91
N MET A 252 25.69 -16.84 7.16
CA MET A 252 26.53 -16.35 6.07
C MET A 252 27.21 -15.07 6.56
N VAL A 253 28.42 -14.77 6.09
CA VAL A 253 29.16 -13.57 6.51
C VAL A 253 29.57 -12.74 5.31
N TRP A 254 29.25 -11.45 5.36
CA TRP A 254 29.77 -10.43 4.44
C TRP A 254 30.57 -9.40 5.27
N THR A 255 31.90 -9.41 5.25
CA THR A 255 32.85 -10.33 4.58
C THR A 255 34.02 -10.73 5.50
N VAL A 256 34.78 -11.75 5.10
CA VAL A 256 35.89 -12.28 5.92
C VAL A 256 36.99 -11.25 6.22
N ASP A 257 37.25 -10.34 5.29
CA ASP A 257 38.32 -9.34 5.35
C ASP A 257 37.99 -8.14 6.24
N MET A 258 36.70 -7.91 6.54
CA MET A 258 36.27 -6.77 7.36
C MET A 258 36.20 -7.08 8.86
N ASP A 259 36.33 -8.35 9.24
CA ASP A 259 36.57 -8.76 10.62
C ASP A 259 38.03 -8.46 11.04
N ASP A 260 38.36 -8.55 12.33
CA ASP A 260 39.74 -8.39 12.81
C ASP A 260 40.58 -9.66 12.50
N PHE A 261 40.95 -9.82 11.24
CA PHE A 261 41.68 -10.99 10.74
C PHE A 261 43.12 -11.09 11.27
N THR A 262 43.71 -9.98 11.76
CA THR A 262 45.02 -9.98 12.41
C THR A 262 44.91 -10.35 13.89
N GLY A 263 43.78 -10.04 14.51
CA GLY A 263 43.49 -10.25 15.93
C GLY A 263 44.13 -9.22 16.85
N THR A 264 44.58 -8.09 16.29
CA THR A 264 45.36 -7.07 17.01
C THR A 264 44.61 -5.75 17.21
N VAL A 265 43.48 -5.56 16.51
CA VAL A 265 42.81 -4.26 16.39
C VAL A 265 41.65 -4.13 17.36
N CYS A 266 40.80 -5.15 17.51
CA CYS A 266 39.62 -5.09 18.37
C CYS A 266 39.92 -5.43 19.83
N GLY A 267 41.01 -6.15 20.09
CA GLY A 267 41.39 -6.64 21.42
C GLY A 267 41.00 -8.11 21.61
N GLY A 268 41.44 -8.71 22.73
CA GLY A 268 41.21 -10.13 23.01
C GLY A 268 42.19 -11.09 22.34
N ASP A 269 43.16 -10.59 21.57
CA ASP A 269 44.25 -11.34 20.91
C ASP A 269 43.76 -12.56 20.10
N VAL A 270 42.62 -12.39 19.41
CA VAL A 270 41.94 -13.44 18.66
C VAL A 270 41.67 -12.97 17.24
N LYS A 271 42.09 -13.78 16.27
CA LYS A 271 41.75 -13.58 14.87
C LYS A 271 40.28 -13.88 14.61
N TYR A 272 39.64 -13.04 13.80
CA TYR A 272 38.25 -13.17 13.40
C TYR A 272 37.30 -13.27 14.61
N PRO A 273 37.24 -12.25 15.48
CA PRO A 273 36.43 -12.29 16.69
C PRO A 273 34.94 -12.55 16.40
N LEU A 274 34.36 -11.93 15.37
CA LEU A 274 32.94 -12.09 15.01
C LEU A 274 32.68 -13.47 14.40
N ILE A 275 33.44 -13.85 13.37
CA ILE A 275 33.29 -15.17 12.71
C ILE A 275 33.63 -16.31 13.69
N GLY A 276 34.61 -16.09 14.56
CA GLY A 276 34.96 -17.00 15.65
C GLY A 276 33.80 -17.20 16.63
N ALA A 277 33.09 -16.13 17.01
CA ALA A 277 31.89 -16.23 17.85
C ALA A 277 30.76 -17.01 17.15
N ILE A 278 30.56 -16.82 15.84
CA ILE A 278 29.62 -17.63 15.03
C ILE A 278 29.98 -19.12 15.13
N ARG A 279 31.25 -19.47 14.91
CA ARG A 279 31.72 -20.87 14.96
C ARG A 279 31.56 -21.48 16.34
N GLU A 280 31.88 -20.73 17.39
CA GLU A 280 31.69 -21.18 18.77
C GLU A 280 30.23 -21.50 19.06
N GLU A 281 29.32 -20.61 18.69
CA GLU A 281 27.90 -20.79 18.98
C GLU A 281 27.25 -21.91 18.15
N LEU A 282 27.64 -22.07 16.89
CA LEU A 282 27.04 -23.06 15.99
C LEU A 282 27.69 -24.43 16.05
N LYS A 283 28.99 -24.51 16.42
CA LYS A 283 29.76 -25.77 16.39
C LYS A 283 30.41 -26.13 17.73
N GLY A 284 30.35 -25.27 18.74
CA GLY A 284 31.00 -25.50 20.04
C GLY A 284 32.53 -25.47 19.97
N VAL A 285 33.12 -25.02 18.85
CA VAL A 285 34.57 -25.00 18.67
C VAL A 285 35.12 -23.64 19.05
N LYS A 286 35.86 -23.61 20.17
CA LYS A 286 36.52 -22.40 20.70
C LYS A 286 37.47 -21.77 19.67
N ARG A 287 37.48 -20.43 19.64
CA ARG A 287 38.37 -19.64 18.77
C ARG A 287 39.82 -19.59 19.29
N ALA A 288 40.01 -19.66 20.61
CA ALA A 288 41.29 -19.98 21.25
C ALA A 288 41.07 -20.51 22.67
N ASN A 289 42.09 -21.15 23.27
CA ASN A 289 42.00 -21.79 24.60
C ASN A 289 41.56 -20.85 25.74
N ASN A 290 41.85 -19.54 25.62
CA ASN A 290 41.51 -18.50 26.60
C ASN A 290 40.84 -17.26 25.96
N ALA A 291 40.28 -17.40 24.77
CA ALA A 291 39.63 -16.30 24.08
C ALA A 291 38.46 -15.72 24.92
N LYS A 292 38.41 -14.40 25.03
CA LYS A 292 37.30 -13.68 25.66
C LYS A 292 36.73 -12.67 24.69
N ASP A 293 35.43 -12.43 24.76
CA ASP A 293 34.79 -11.36 23.99
C ASP A 293 35.29 -10.02 24.50
N VAL A 294 35.40 -9.04 23.60
CA VAL A 294 35.74 -7.68 23.99
C VAL A 294 34.56 -7.08 24.74
N ASP A 295 34.78 -6.68 25.99
CA ASP A 295 33.79 -5.93 26.77
C ASP A 295 33.92 -4.45 26.45
N TRP A 296 33.30 -4.01 25.35
CA TRP A 296 33.34 -2.63 24.89
C TRP A 296 32.84 -1.63 25.95
N SER A 297 32.01 -2.08 26.90
CA SER A 297 31.56 -1.23 28.00
C SER A 297 32.67 -0.83 28.99
N LYS A 298 33.78 -1.58 29.00
CA LYS A 298 34.97 -1.31 29.81
C LYS A 298 36.10 -0.65 29.03
N VAL A 299 36.07 -0.73 27.70
CA VAL A 299 37.13 -0.21 26.81
C VAL A 299 36.80 1.20 26.33
N ALA A 300 35.55 1.45 25.95
CA ALA A 300 35.09 2.72 25.41
C ALA A 300 34.25 3.50 26.43
N LYS A 301 34.00 4.79 26.16
CA LYS A 301 33.00 5.55 26.91
C LYS A 301 31.63 4.90 26.70
N THR A 302 30.80 4.83 27.74
CA THR A 302 29.46 4.28 27.63
C THR A 302 28.39 5.31 27.97
N ALA A 303 27.24 5.22 27.29
CA ALA A 303 26.04 5.96 27.66
C ALA A 303 24.88 4.97 27.83
N ILE A 304 24.11 5.14 28.91
CA ILE A 304 22.87 4.41 29.16
C ILE A 304 21.72 5.29 28.67
N LEU A 305 20.93 4.79 27.72
CA LEU A 305 19.71 5.47 27.29
C LEU A 305 18.63 5.23 28.36
N GLU A 306 18.16 6.29 29.03
CA GLU A 306 17.01 6.19 29.93
C GLU A 306 15.77 5.79 29.15
N VAL A 307 15.23 4.61 29.45
CA VAL A 307 13.96 4.10 28.91
C VAL A 307 12.83 4.80 29.66
N VAL A 308 12.19 5.78 29.04
CA VAL A 308 10.95 6.35 29.59
C VAL A 308 9.84 5.32 29.38
N THR A 309 9.68 4.43 30.35
CA THR A 309 8.55 3.49 30.37
C THR A 309 7.26 4.28 30.58
N GLN A 310 6.40 4.36 29.56
CA GLN A 310 5.01 4.73 29.81
C GLN A 310 4.38 3.72 30.78
N PRO A 311 3.47 4.14 31.69
CA PRO A 311 2.90 3.25 32.67
C PRO A 311 2.17 2.10 31.98
N SER A 312 2.40 0.87 32.43
CA SER A 312 1.65 -0.29 31.95
C SER A 312 0.14 -0.06 32.13
N ALA A 313 -0.64 -0.38 31.11
CA ALA A 313 -2.11 -0.36 31.19
C ALA A 313 -2.58 -1.07 32.46
N MET A 314 -3.33 -0.34 33.29
CA MET A 314 -3.86 -0.84 34.56
C MET A 314 -4.78 -2.03 34.27
N LYS A 315 -4.36 -3.24 34.63
CA LYS A 315 -5.22 -4.43 34.56
C LYS A 315 -6.33 -4.27 35.60
N ILE A 316 -7.55 -4.01 35.14
CA ILE A 316 -8.73 -4.05 35.99
C ILE A 316 -9.05 -5.52 36.28
N ASP A 317 -9.04 -5.89 37.55
CA ASP A 317 -9.40 -7.23 38.01
C ASP A 317 -10.90 -7.48 37.70
N PRO A 318 -11.27 -8.54 36.94
CA PRO A 318 -12.66 -8.85 36.61
C PRO A 318 -13.57 -8.97 37.84
N SER A 319 -13.01 -9.29 39.01
CA SER A 319 -13.77 -9.40 40.27
C SER A 319 -14.24 -8.04 40.83
N GLU A 320 -13.51 -6.95 40.61
CA GLU A 320 -13.95 -5.60 40.98
C GLU A 320 -15.14 -5.14 40.12
N VAL A 321 -15.15 -5.51 38.84
CA VAL A 321 -16.26 -5.21 37.91
C VAL A 321 -17.52 -5.98 38.30
N ILE A 322 -17.39 -7.25 38.68
CA ILE A 322 -18.53 -8.11 39.07
C ILE A 322 -19.18 -7.64 40.37
N SER A 323 -18.40 -7.11 41.33
CA SER A 323 -18.94 -6.61 42.61
C SER A 323 -19.76 -5.32 42.47
N LYS A 324 -19.39 -4.44 41.52
CA LYS A 324 -20.15 -3.22 41.21
C LYS A 324 -21.41 -3.50 40.39
N VAL A 325 -21.42 -4.57 39.58
CA VAL A 325 -22.58 -4.98 38.77
C VAL A 325 -23.68 -5.64 39.62
N LYS A 326 -23.35 -6.35 40.71
CA LYS A 326 -24.35 -7.01 41.57
C LYS A 326 -25.19 -6.08 42.46
N LYS A 327 -24.75 -4.84 42.70
CA LYS A 327 -25.48 -3.88 43.59
C LYS A 327 -26.60 -3.10 42.91
N LEU A 328 -26.82 -3.26 41.59
CA LEU A 328 -27.83 -2.51 40.83
C LEU A 328 -28.98 -3.36 40.28
N GLN A 329 -29.06 -4.65 40.62
CA GLN A 329 -30.14 -5.54 40.17
C GLN A 329 -31.23 -5.75 41.23
N ILE A 330 -31.99 -4.72 41.61
CA ILE A 330 -33.40 -4.88 42.03
C ILE A 330 -34.20 -3.62 41.65
N ALA A 331 -34.91 -3.67 40.51
CA ALA A 331 -36.34 -3.31 40.36
C ALA A 331 -36.75 -3.08 38.88
N THR A 332 -37.62 -3.98 38.41
CA THR A 332 -38.76 -3.79 37.46
C THR A 332 -38.53 -3.38 35.99
N THR A 333 -38.62 -4.40 35.12
CA THR A 333 -39.30 -4.53 33.81
C THR A 333 -39.64 -3.28 32.96
N ALA A 334 -38.97 -3.15 31.81
CA ALA A 334 -39.46 -2.52 30.56
C ALA A 334 -38.68 -3.09 29.34
N PRO A 335 -39.22 -3.03 28.11
CA PRO A 335 -38.80 -3.89 27.00
C PRO A 335 -37.45 -3.50 26.39
N SER A 336 -36.75 -4.52 25.89
CA SER A 336 -35.40 -4.47 25.34
C SER A 336 -35.29 -3.57 24.10
N THR A 337 -34.52 -2.49 24.21
CA THR A 337 -33.90 -1.82 23.06
C THR A 337 -32.40 -2.03 23.10
N VAL A 338 -31.93 -2.84 22.15
CA VAL A 338 -30.51 -2.93 21.79
C VAL A 338 -30.14 -1.62 21.09
N ILE A 339 -29.28 -0.81 21.70
CA ILE A 339 -28.70 0.36 21.02
C ILE A 339 -27.43 -0.12 20.32
N GLU A 340 -27.54 -0.46 19.03
CA GLU A 340 -26.41 -0.45 18.10
C GLU A 340 -25.88 0.98 18.00
N LYS A 341 -24.57 1.19 18.21
CA LYS A 341 -23.90 2.44 17.82
C LYS A 341 -23.80 2.50 16.29
N ALA A 342 -24.90 2.83 15.61
CA ALA A 342 -24.90 3.09 14.18
C ALA A 342 -24.34 4.50 13.88
N ARG A 343 -23.37 4.61 12.97
CA ARG A 343 -22.88 5.89 12.44
C ARG A 343 -24.05 6.61 11.75
N PRO A 344 -24.24 7.93 11.92
CA PRO A 344 -25.31 8.64 11.23
C PRO A 344 -25.14 8.53 9.71
N SER A 345 -26.25 8.40 8.98
CA SER A 345 -26.26 8.31 7.52
C SER A 345 -25.63 9.55 6.88
N GLN A 346 -24.90 9.34 5.79
CA GLN A 346 -24.24 10.40 5.03
C GLN A 346 -24.81 10.50 3.61
N ILE A 347 -24.64 11.66 2.99
CA ILE A 347 -24.98 11.97 1.61
C ILE A 347 -23.76 12.66 0.99
N LEU A 348 -23.04 11.96 0.12
CA LEU A 348 -21.83 12.44 -0.56
C LEU A 348 -22.19 12.81 -2.00
N CYS A 349 -22.04 14.08 -2.37
CA CYS A 349 -22.46 14.57 -3.68
C CYS A 349 -21.25 15.01 -4.50
N TYR A 350 -21.01 14.39 -5.65
CA TYR A 350 -20.01 14.87 -6.59
C TYR A 350 -20.51 16.14 -7.30
N MET A 351 -19.59 17.07 -7.56
CA MET A 351 -19.77 18.23 -8.44
C MET A 351 -18.70 18.17 -9.52
N THR A 352 -19.11 18.14 -10.79
CA THR A 352 -18.17 18.06 -11.91
C THR A 352 -17.68 19.45 -12.35
N SER A 353 -16.37 19.63 -12.53
CA SER A 353 -15.76 20.93 -12.86
C SER A 353 -16.23 21.43 -14.23
N TRP A 354 -16.45 20.53 -15.19
CA TRP A 354 -16.90 20.88 -16.53
C TRP A 354 -18.39 21.27 -16.62
N SER A 355 -19.19 21.10 -15.56
CA SER A 355 -20.61 21.51 -15.57
C SER A 355 -20.78 23.02 -15.80
N GLN A 356 -19.77 23.83 -15.45
CA GLN A 356 -19.77 25.27 -15.69
C GLN A 356 -19.69 25.64 -17.18
N LYS A 357 -19.24 24.71 -18.03
CA LYS A 357 -19.07 24.88 -19.48
C LYS A 357 -20.33 24.48 -20.26
N ARG A 358 -21.32 23.85 -19.62
CA ARG A 358 -22.58 23.46 -20.27
C ARG A 358 -23.34 24.69 -20.77
N PRO A 359 -24.04 24.61 -21.92
CA PRO A 359 -24.75 25.75 -22.47
C PRO A 359 -26.03 26.06 -21.69
N GLY A 360 -26.45 27.33 -21.69
CA GLY A 360 -27.76 27.77 -21.22
C GLY A 360 -28.11 27.31 -19.80
N LEU A 361 -29.28 26.68 -19.65
CA LEU A 361 -29.80 26.23 -18.35
C LEU A 361 -29.01 25.05 -17.77
N GLY A 362 -28.26 24.31 -18.58
CA GLY A 362 -27.38 23.24 -18.12
C GLY A 362 -26.13 23.74 -17.39
N LYS A 363 -25.80 25.04 -17.49
CA LYS A 363 -24.66 25.63 -16.77
C LYS A 363 -24.88 25.52 -15.27
N PHE A 364 -23.94 24.87 -14.58
CA PHE A 364 -23.92 24.70 -13.13
C PHE A 364 -22.58 25.15 -12.55
N THR A 365 -22.62 26.00 -11.53
CA THR A 365 -21.44 26.51 -10.78
C THR A 365 -21.60 26.22 -9.29
N PRO A 366 -20.55 26.39 -8.45
CA PRO A 366 -20.68 26.17 -7.01
C PRO A 366 -21.80 26.98 -6.34
N ASP A 367 -22.16 28.14 -6.91
CA ASP A 367 -23.25 29.00 -6.41
C ASP A 367 -24.63 28.33 -6.52
N ASN A 368 -24.77 27.30 -7.35
CA ASN A 368 -26.01 26.55 -7.51
C ASN A 368 -26.18 25.41 -6.50
N ILE A 369 -25.15 25.10 -5.69
CA ILE A 369 -25.24 24.04 -4.69
C ILE A 369 -26.12 24.50 -3.52
N ASP A 370 -27.20 23.77 -3.28
CA ASP A 370 -27.92 23.83 -2.01
C ASP A 370 -27.12 23.05 -0.95
N TYR A 371 -26.45 23.83 -0.10
CA TYR A 371 -25.57 23.36 0.98
C TYR A 371 -26.31 22.56 2.09
N SER A 372 -27.63 22.47 2.05
CA SER A 372 -28.43 21.70 3.01
C SER A 372 -28.74 20.25 2.56
N LEU A 373 -28.58 19.95 1.26
CA LEU A 373 -28.93 18.64 0.71
C LEU A 373 -27.89 17.56 1.01
N CYS A 374 -26.62 17.92 0.99
CA CYS A 374 -25.50 16.98 1.08
C CYS A 374 -24.75 17.18 2.40
N THR A 375 -24.29 16.08 2.99
CA THR A 375 -23.36 16.13 4.13
C THR A 375 -21.92 16.39 3.69
N HIS A 376 -21.61 15.95 2.47
CA HIS A 376 -20.30 16.07 1.85
C HIS A 376 -20.48 16.50 0.38
N VAL A 377 -19.67 17.44 -0.08
CA VAL A 377 -19.50 17.77 -1.50
C VAL A 377 -18.11 17.33 -1.94
N ILE A 378 -18.02 16.62 -3.05
CA ILE A 378 -16.75 16.16 -3.63
C ILE A 378 -16.56 16.86 -4.97
N TYR A 379 -15.56 17.73 -5.06
CA TYR A 379 -15.25 18.44 -6.30
C TYR A 379 -14.43 17.53 -7.23
N ALA A 380 -14.98 17.22 -8.39
CA ALA A 380 -14.37 16.36 -9.41
C ALA A 380 -13.93 17.22 -10.62
N PHE A 381 -12.66 17.29 -10.97
CA PHE A 381 -11.49 16.67 -10.35
C PHE A 381 -10.34 17.68 -10.26
N GLY A 382 -9.47 17.50 -9.27
CA GLY A 382 -8.09 17.99 -9.37
C GLY A 382 -7.26 17.08 -10.29
N THR A 383 -6.04 17.49 -10.64
CA THR A 383 -5.17 16.72 -11.53
C THR A 383 -3.80 16.44 -10.92
N LEU A 384 -3.04 15.55 -11.56
CA LEU A 384 -1.62 15.36 -11.28
C LEU A 384 -0.77 16.02 -12.37
N LYS A 385 0.21 16.80 -11.94
CA LYS A 385 1.29 17.28 -12.81
C LYS A 385 2.62 17.01 -12.13
N ASP A 386 3.55 16.40 -12.84
CA ASP A 386 4.86 16.00 -12.29
C ASP A 386 4.74 15.14 -11.01
N ASN A 387 3.68 14.33 -10.92
CA ASN A 387 3.30 13.50 -9.75
C ASN A 387 2.84 14.29 -8.52
N ARG A 388 2.43 15.55 -8.69
CA ARG A 388 1.94 16.43 -7.63
C ARG A 388 0.49 16.78 -7.84
N LEU A 389 -0.27 16.91 -6.76
CA LEU A 389 -1.62 17.45 -6.82
C LEU A 389 -1.57 18.91 -7.26
N THR A 390 -2.32 19.25 -8.29
CA THR A 390 -2.35 20.62 -8.82
C THR A 390 -3.71 20.98 -9.41
N ILE A 391 -3.86 22.27 -9.70
CA ILE A 391 -5.02 22.83 -10.40
C ILE A 391 -4.91 22.47 -11.89
N GLY A 392 -6.00 22.03 -12.50
CA GLY A 392 -6.04 21.69 -13.93
C GLY A 392 -6.17 22.92 -14.83
N GLU A 393 -7.06 23.84 -14.50
CA GLU A 393 -7.35 25.06 -15.28
C GLU A 393 -7.33 26.33 -14.41
N ASP A 394 -6.95 27.48 -14.97
CA ASP A 394 -6.73 28.72 -14.20
C ASP A 394 -7.97 29.22 -13.43
N ASP A 395 -9.19 28.90 -13.89
CA ASP A 395 -10.46 29.28 -13.27
C ASP A 395 -10.91 28.31 -12.15
N GLU A 396 -10.25 27.16 -11.99
CA GLU A 396 -10.57 26.20 -10.95
C GLU A 396 -10.22 26.71 -9.55
N ALA A 397 -9.20 27.57 -9.40
CA ALA A 397 -8.87 28.18 -8.11
C ALA A 397 -10.05 28.99 -7.52
N GLU A 398 -10.77 29.73 -8.37
CA GLU A 398 -11.97 30.46 -7.97
C GLU A 398 -13.11 29.49 -7.60
N SER A 399 -13.25 28.42 -8.39
CA SER A 399 -14.25 27.37 -8.12
C SER A 399 -13.99 26.65 -6.79
N TYR A 400 -12.73 26.37 -6.45
CA TYR A 400 -12.32 25.79 -5.17
C TYR A 400 -12.69 26.72 -4.01
N ALA A 401 -12.37 28.01 -4.13
CA ALA A 401 -12.74 29.01 -3.12
C ALA A 401 -14.27 29.05 -2.89
N LYS A 402 -15.06 29.03 -3.97
CA LYS A 402 -16.53 29.07 -3.89
C LYS A 402 -17.13 27.81 -3.28
N VAL A 403 -16.68 26.61 -3.69
CA VAL A 403 -17.21 25.36 -3.15
C VAL A 403 -16.85 25.18 -1.67
N VAL A 404 -15.64 25.57 -1.28
CA VAL A 404 -15.20 25.54 0.12
C VAL A 404 -15.94 26.58 0.97
N ALA A 405 -16.27 27.75 0.42
CA ALA A 405 -17.06 28.79 1.10
C ALA A 405 -18.49 28.35 1.44
N LEU A 406 -19.02 27.26 0.84
CA LEU A 406 -20.30 26.68 1.26
C LEU A 406 -20.31 26.28 2.75
N LYS A 407 -19.14 25.97 3.32
CA LYS A 407 -18.98 25.67 4.76
C LYS A 407 -19.27 26.85 5.67
N GLU A 408 -19.18 28.09 5.15
CA GLU A 408 -19.58 29.29 5.92
C GLU A 408 -21.10 29.34 6.10
N LYS A 409 -21.86 28.79 5.15
CA LYS A 409 -23.32 28.69 5.21
C LYS A 409 -23.78 27.45 5.98
N ASN A 410 -23.02 26.35 5.88
CA ASN A 410 -23.25 25.13 6.65
C ASN A 410 -21.94 24.60 7.25
N PRO A 411 -21.62 24.94 8.51
CA PRO A 411 -20.38 24.51 9.15
C PRO A 411 -20.23 22.99 9.35
N ALA A 412 -21.32 22.22 9.23
CA ALA A 412 -21.30 20.77 9.29
C ALA A 412 -20.93 20.12 7.94
N LEU A 413 -21.04 20.86 6.83
CA LEU A 413 -20.69 20.40 5.50
C LEU A 413 -19.19 20.08 5.42
N LYS A 414 -18.86 18.98 4.75
CA LYS A 414 -17.49 18.62 4.38
C LYS A 414 -17.29 18.77 2.89
N VAL A 415 -16.15 19.34 2.50
CA VAL A 415 -15.83 19.55 1.09
C VAL A 415 -14.52 18.84 0.79
N LEU A 416 -14.55 17.85 -0.11
CA LEU A 416 -13.40 17.05 -0.51
C LEU A 416 -13.02 17.39 -1.95
N LEU A 417 -11.74 17.20 -2.28
CA LEU A 417 -11.26 17.22 -3.66
C LEU A 417 -11.09 15.78 -4.15
N ALA A 418 -11.63 15.45 -5.32
CA ALA A 418 -11.36 14.17 -5.97
C ALA A 418 -10.18 14.27 -6.93
N ILE A 419 -9.38 13.22 -7.01
CA ILE A 419 -8.32 13.05 -7.99
C ILE A 419 -8.56 11.78 -8.81
N GLY A 420 -8.32 11.86 -10.12
CA GLY A 420 -8.47 10.72 -11.02
C GLY A 420 -9.67 10.83 -11.95
N GLY A 421 -10.49 9.78 -11.97
CA GLY A 421 -11.64 9.63 -12.86
C GLY A 421 -11.30 8.98 -14.21
N TRP A 422 -12.34 8.59 -14.94
CA TRP A 422 -12.25 7.85 -16.19
C TRP A 422 -11.24 8.40 -17.22
N ALA A 423 -11.27 9.72 -17.49
CA ALA A 423 -10.40 10.34 -18.49
C ALA A 423 -8.92 10.41 -18.05
N PHE A 424 -8.68 10.39 -16.74
CA PHE A 424 -7.34 10.36 -16.15
C PHE A 424 -6.70 8.97 -16.27
N GLY A 425 -7.53 7.93 -16.17
CA GLY A 425 -7.15 6.54 -16.36
C GLY A 425 -6.16 6.03 -15.31
N SER A 426 -5.58 4.87 -15.58
CA SER A 426 -4.77 4.15 -14.60
C SER A 426 -3.28 4.50 -14.62
N THR A 427 -2.73 4.99 -15.73
CA THR A 427 -1.28 5.18 -15.90
C THR A 427 -0.69 6.16 -14.88
N PRO A 428 -1.28 7.36 -14.64
CA PRO A 428 -0.69 8.29 -13.70
C PRO A 428 -0.67 7.74 -12.27
N PHE A 429 -1.67 6.97 -11.86
CA PHE A 429 -1.67 6.30 -10.55
C PHE A 429 -0.62 5.20 -10.46
N LYS A 430 -0.41 4.41 -11.51
CA LYS A 430 0.68 3.41 -11.56
C LYS A 430 2.04 4.10 -11.45
N GLU A 431 2.24 5.18 -12.19
CA GLU A 431 3.49 5.95 -12.13
C GLU A 431 3.68 6.54 -10.74
N LEU A 432 2.66 7.18 -10.16
CA LEU A 432 2.68 7.73 -8.81
C LEU A 432 3.11 6.70 -7.76
N THR A 433 2.55 5.49 -7.85
CA THR A 433 2.74 4.42 -6.86
C THR A 433 3.92 3.49 -7.15
N SER A 434 4.57 3.62 -8.32
CA SER A 434 5.73 2.80 -8.71
C SER A 434 7.01 3.06 -7.90
N ASN A 435 7.05 4.14 -7.13
CA ASN A 435 8.21 4.55 -6.35
C ASN A 435 7.77 5.17 -5.02
N VAL A 436 8.30 4.65 -3.91
CA VAL A 436 7.91 5.08 -2.56
C VAL A 436 8.26 6.55 -2.27
N PHE A 437 9.38 7.07 -2.78
CA PHE A 437 9.75 8.48 -2.59
C PHE A 437 8.78 9.40 -3.32
N ARG A 438 8.41 9.03 -4.55
CA ARG A 438 7.42 9.76 -5.35
C ARG A 438 6.04 9.74 -4.68
N MET A 439 5.61 8.57 -4.20
CA MET A 439 4.34 8.42 -3.50
C MET A 439 4.32 9.24 -2.20
N ASN A 440 5.38 9.18 -1.39
CA ASN A 440 5.48 9.96 -0.16
C ASN A 440 5.52 11.46 -0.41
N GLN A 441 6.26 11.90 -1.43
CA GLN A 441 6.29 13.29 -1.86
C GLN A 441 4.89 13.78 -2.24
N PHE A 442 4.17 13.00 -3.06
CA PHE A 442 2.78 13.29 -3.39
C PHE A 442 1.90 13.38 -2.14
N VAL A 443 2.03 12.46 -1.19
CA VAL A 443 1.22 12.46 0.04
C VAL A 443 1.43 13.75 0.84
N TYR A 444 2.68 14.19 1.02
CA TYR A 444 2.98 15.43 1.75
C TYR A 444 2.48 16.67 1.00
N GLU A 445 2.74 16.76 -0.30
CA GLU A 445 2.31 17.90 -1.11
C GLU A 445 0.79 17.94 -1.27
N ALA A 446 0.11 16.79 -1.28
CA ALA A 446 -1.35 16.72 -1.29
C ALA A 446 -1.93 17.28 0.02
N ILE A 447 -1.32 17.03 1.18
CA ILE A 447 -1.73 17.65 2.45
C ILE A 447 -1.58 19.16 2.37
N GLU A 448 -0.43 19.66 1.93
CA GLU A 448 -0.18 21.10 1.78
C GLU A 448 -1.23 21.75 0.87
N PHE A 449 -1.49 21.14 -0.29
CA PHE A 449 -2.49 21.60 -1.25
C PHE A 449 -3.90 21.62 -0.65
N LEU A 450 -4.33 20.52 -0.01
CA LEU A 450 -5.66 20.43 0.60
C LEU A 450 -5.83 21.47 1.71
N ARG A 451 -4.79 21.74 2.50
CA ARG A 451 -4.82 22.76 3.56
C ARG A 451 -4.79 24.18 2.99
N GLU A 452 -4.00 24.43 1.94
CA GLU A 452 -3.95 25.71 1.23
C GLU A 452 -5.34 26.12 0.71
N TYR A 453 -6.02 25.20 0.03
CA TYR A 453 -7.37 25.42 -0.49
C TYR A 453 -8.49 25.10 0.52
N LYS A 454 -8.13 24.72 1.76
CA LYS A 454 -9.05 24.43 2.89
C LYS A 454 -10.10 23.34 2.61
N PHE A 455 -9.74 22.33 1.84
CA PHE A 455 -10.51 21.09 1.72
C PHE A 455 -10.50 20.30 3.04
N ASP A 456 -11.56 19.53 3.29
CA ASP A 456 -11.69 18.64 4.45
C ASP A 456 -11.20 17.22 4.17
N GLY A 457 -10.75 16.92 2.95
CA GLY A 457 -10.26 15.60 2.61
C GLY A 457 -10.01 15.38 1.11
N LEU A 458 -9.55 14.17 0.81
CA LEU A 458 -9.22 13.71 -0.54
C LEU A 458 -10.09 12.50 -0.89
N ASP A 459 -10.63 12.50 -2.10
CA ASP A 459 -11.27 11.34 -2.72
C ASP A 459 -10.38 10.79 -3.83
N VAL A 460 -10.08 9.49 -3.79
CA VAL A 460 -9.17 8.83 -4.75
C VAL A 460 -9.97 7.97 -5.71
N ASP A 461 -10.07 8.42 -6.96
CA ASP A 461 -10.82 7.77 -8.03
C ASP A 461 -9.88 7.15 -9.08
N TRP A 462 -9.23 6.05 -8.72
CA TRP A 462 -8.39 5.29 -9.64
C TRP A 462 -9.26 4.35 -10.46
N GLU A 463 -9.45 4.67 -11.74
CA GLU A 463 -10.21 3.87 -12.70
C GLU A 463 -9.32 3.13 -13.74
N TYR A 464 -8.99 1.85 -13.58
CA TYR A 464 -9.11 1.04 -12.37
C TYR A 464 -7.80 0.30 -12.09
N PRO A 465 -7.43 0.06 -10.82
CA PRO A 465 -6.35 -0.84 -10.49
C PRO A 465 -6.68 -2.25 -11.01
N ARG A 466 -5.72 -2.91 -11.67
CA ARG A 466 -5.88 -4.30 -12.15
C ARG A 466 -4.61 -5.11 -11.95
N GLY A 467 -4.77 -6.30 -11.40
CA GLY A 467 -3.66 -7.22 -11.14
C GLY A 467 -3.07 -7.02 -9.75
N ALA A 468 -2.20 -7.95 -9.36
CA ALA A 468 -1.65 -7.99 -8.00
C ALA A 468 -0.82 -6.75 -7.65
N GLU A 469 -0.09 -6.20 -8.62
CA GLU A 469 0.74 -4.99 -8.46
C GLU A 469 -0.12 -3.78 -8.12
N ASP A 470 -1.05 -3.39 -9.01
CA ASP A 470 -1.96 -2.27 -8.79
C ASP A 470 -2.79 -2.43 -7.51
N LYS A 471 -3.26 -3.66 -7.22
CA LYS A 471 -4.01 -3.94 -5.99
C LYS A 471 -3.19 -3.61 -4.75
N SER A 472 -1.94 -4.06 -4.70
CA SER A 472 -1.04 -3.76 -3.58
C SER A 472 -0.62 -2.29 -3.53
N ALA A 473 -0.39 -1.68 -4.69
CA ALA A 473 0.00 -0.28 -4.81
C ALA A 473 -1.13 0.66 -4.34
N TYR A 474 -2.37 0.33 -4.66
CA TYR A 474 -3.55 1.07 -4.21
C TYR A 474 -3.73 0.99 -2.69
N VAL A 475 -3.53 -0.19 -2.09
CA VAL A 475 -3.51 -0.34 -0.62
C VAL A 475 -2.43 0.53 0.00
N SER A 476 -1.21 0.52 -0.55
CA SER A 476 -0.09 1.34 -0.06
C SER A 476 -0.40 2.83 -0.15
N LEU A 477 -0.93 3.31 -1.29
CA LEU A 477 -1.30 4.71 -1.47
C LEU A 477 -2.33 5.17 -0.41
N LEU A 478 -3.40 4.39 -0.21
CA LEU A 478 -4.44 4.72 0.77
C LEU A 478 -3.93 4.65 2.21
N LYS A 479 -3.03 3.69 2.50
CA LYS A 479 -2.38 3.57 3.80
C LYS A 479 -1.51 4.79 4.11
N GLU A 480 -0.66 5.20 3.18
CA GLU A 480 0.24 6.35 3.37
C GLU A 480 -0.55 7.65 3.49
N LEU A 481 -1.55 7.89 2.63
CA LEU A 481 -2.46 9.04 2.76
C LEU A 481 -3.14 9.07 4.14
N ARG A 482 -3.71 7.96 4.57
CA ARG A 482 -4.40 7.88 5.87
C ARG A 482 -3.45 8.15 7.03
N THR A 483 -2.28 7.53 7.01
CA THR A 483 -1.26 7.67 8.07
C THR A 483 -0.77 9.11 8.15
N ALA A 484 -0.49 9.73 7.01
CA ALA A 484 -0.06 11.12 6.94
C ALA A 484 -1.15 12.09 7.38
N PHE A 485 -2.42 11.87 7.00
CA PHE A 485 -3.55 12.67 7.47
C PHE A 485 -3.73 12.57 9.00
N GLU A 486 -3.56 11.38 9.59
CA GLU A 486 -3.60 11.19 11.04
C GLU A 486 -2.43 11.87 11.76
N GLY A 487 -1.22 11.79 11.18
CA GLY A 487 -0.02 12.43 11.71
C GLY A 487 -0.09 13.95 11.67
N GLU A 488 -0.54 14.52 10.55
CA GLU A 488 -0.73 15.97 10.39
C GLU A 488 -1.78 16.49 11.37
N ALA A 489 -2.93 15.82 11.50
CA ALA A 489 -4.00 16.24 12.39
C ALA A 489 -3.53 16.38 13.85
N LYS A 490 -2.75 15.39 14.31
CA LYS A 490 -2.17 15.37 15.67
C LYS A 490 -1.14 16.49 15.87
N THR A 491 -0.33 16.77 14.84
CA THR A 491 0.79 17.72 14.92
C THR A 491 0.31 19.17 14.78
N ALA A 492 -0.61 19.43 13.86
CA ALA A 492 -1.15 20.77 13.57
C ALA A 492 -2.33 21.16 14.48
N GLY A 493 -2.88 20.21 15.26
CA GLY A 493 -4.07 20.44 16.08
C GLY A 493 -5.34 20.69 15.28
N GLN A 494 -5.38 20.28 14.01
CA GLN A 494 -6.53 20.42 13.11
C GLN A 494 -7.34 19.13 13.02
N PRO A 495 -8.64 19.20 12.65
CA PRO A 495 -9.39 18.00 12.30
C PRO A 495 -8.69 17.23 11.18
N ARG A 496 -8.63 15.90 11.33
CA ARG A 496 -8.04 15.01 10.33
C ARG A 496 -8.77 15.13 8.99
N LEU A 497 -7.99 15.22 7.91
CA LEU A 497 -8.50 15.13 6.55
C LEU A 497 -9.20 13.78 6.32
N LEU A 498 -10.38 13.82 5.69
CA LEU A 498 -11.12 12.64 5.27
C LEU A 498 -10.42 11.98 4.08
N LEU A 499 -10.49 10.64 4.03
CA LEU A 499 -10.01 9.88 2.88
C LEU A 499 -11.13 8.98 2.37
N THR A 500 -11.56 9.22 1.14
CA THR A 500 -12.60 8.43 0.46
C THR A 500 -12.09 7.91 -0.88
N ALA A 501 -12.81 6.96 -1.47
CA ALA A 501 -12.48 6.42 -2.78
C ALA A 501 -13.74 6.03 -3.54
N ALA A 502 -13.79 6.41 -4.82
CA ALA A 502 -14.73 5.85 -5.79
C ALA A 502 -14.25 4.47 -6.27
N VAL A 503 -15.14 3.49 -6.24
CA VAL A 503 -14.82 2.09 -6.55
C VAL A 503 -15.92 1.45 -7.42
N PRO A 504 -15.59 0.46 -8.28
CA PRO A 504 -16.53 -0.08 -9.25
C PRO A 504 -17.55 -1.04 -8.61
N ALA A 505 -18.69 -1.20 -9.29
CA ALA A 505 -19.70 -2.19 -8.94
C ALA A 505 -19.45 -3.59 -9.54
N SER A 506 -18.60 -3.70 -10.57
CA SER A 506 -18.31 -4.98 -11.24
C SER A 506 -17.56 -5.94 -10.32
N PHE A 507 -18.14 -7.13 -10.07
CA PHE A 507 -17.51 -8.18 -9.26
C PHE A 507 -16.16 -8.64 -9.81
N GLU A 508 -15.96 -8.59 -11.12
CA GLU A 508 -14.68 -8.90 -11.77
C GLU A 508 -13.64 -7.82 -11.49
N ALA A 509 -14.03 -6.55 -11.55
CA ALA A 509 -13.15 -5.43 -11.22
C ALA A 509 -12.75 -5.44 -9.74
N ILE A 510 -13.69 -5.73 -8.83
CA ILE A 510 -13.42 -5.91 -7.40
C ILE A 510 -12.34 -6.99 -7.20
N ALA A 511 -12.55 -8.18 -7.78
CA ALA A 511 -11.62 -9.29 -7.66
C ALA A 511 -10.25 -8.98 -8.27
N ALA A 512 -10.20 -8.27 -9.40
CA ALA A 512 -8.97 -7.94 -10.11
C ALA A 512 -8.14 -6.85 -9.42
N GLY A 513 -8.78 -5.87 -8.79
CA GLY A 513 -8.15 -4.59 -8.42
C GLY A 513 -8.11 -4.27 -6.92
N TYR A 514 -8.94 -4.90 -6.10
CA TYR A 514 -9.18 -4.41 -4.74
C TYR A 514 -8.90 -5.48 -3.68
N ASP A 515 -8.15 -5.09 -2.65
CA ASP A 515 -8.04 -5.82 -1.38
C ASP A 515 -9.00 -5.16 -0.39
N VAL A 516 -10.26 -5.62 -0.44
CA VAL A 516 -11.38 -4.96 0.25
C VAL A 516 -11.16 -4.84 1.77
N PRO A 517 -10.73 -5.89 2.50
CA PRO A 517 -10.44 -5.78 3.93
C PRO A 517 -9.33 -4.77 4.24
N GLU A 518 -8.27 -4.73 3.44
CA GLU A 518 -7.14 -3.81 3.69
C GLU A 518 -7.53 -2.34 3.43
N ILE A 519 -8.09 -2.02 2.27
CA ILE A 519 -8.46 -0.61 1.97
C ILE A 519 -9.53 -0.09 2.93
N SER A 520 -10.42 -0.97 3.42
CA SER A 520 -11.46 -0.62 4.38
C SER A 520 -10.91 -0.14 5.73
N LYS A 521 -9.66 -0.45 6.08
CA LYS A 521 -9.02 0.06 7.30
C LYS A 521 -8.74 1.57 7.19
N TYR A 522 -8.37 2.01 6.00
CA TYR A 522 -7.84 3.36 5.77
C TYR A 522 -8.91 4.36 5.34
N LEU A 523 -9.89 3.92 4.56
CA LEU A 523 -10.97 4.76 4.04
C LEU A 523 -11.99 5.13 5.12
N ASP A 524 -12.46 6.37 5.10
CA ASP A 524 -13.61 6.82 5.89
C ASP A 524 -14.94 6.41 5.26
N PHE A 525 -14.99 6.43 3.92
CA PHE A 525 -16.11 5.99 3.08
C PHE A 525 -15.61 5.35 1.79
N ILE A 526 -16.35 4.35 1.31
CA ILE A 526 -16.14 3.63 0.06
C ILE A 526 -17.34 3.94 -0.83
N ASN A 527 -17.12 4.74 -1.88
CA ASN A 527 -18.14 5.24 -2.78
C ASN A 527 -18.34 4.24 -3.93
N VAL A 528 -19.25 3.28 -3.76
CA VAL A 528 -19.46 2.23 -4.78
C VAL A 528 -20.30 2.79 -5.92
N MET A 529 -19.73 2.83 -7.12
CA MET A 529 -20.38 3.30 -8.35
C MET A 529 -21.39 2.28 -8.88
N THR A 530 -22.50 2.10 -8.15
CA THR A 530 -23.60 1.18 -8.48
C THR A 530 -24.49 1.70 -9.61
N TYR A 531 -23.86 2.05 -10.71
CA TYR A 531 -24.46 2.54 -11.95
C TYR A 531 -23.53 2.19 -13.11
N ASP A 532 -23.88 2.59 -14.34
CA ASP A 532 -23.17 2.20 -15.55
C ASP A 532 -23.08 0.69 -15.77
N PHE A 533 -24.10 -0.06 -15.32
CA PHE A 533 -24.18 -1.49 -15.56
C PHE A 533 -24.41 -1.81 -17.04
N HIS A 534 -25.21 -0.97 -17.71
CA HIS A 534 -25.57 -1.09 -19.13
C HIS A 534 -25.51 0.26 -19.81
N GLY A 535 -25.13 0.28 -21.09
CA GLY A 535 -24.94 1.53 -21.83
C GLY A 535 -24.65 1.33 -23.30
N GLN A 536 -24.39 2.43 -24.02
CA GLN A 536 -24.25 2.45 -25.48
C GLN A 536 -23.11 1.58 -26.07
N TRP A 537 -22.21 1.06 -25.23
CA TRP A 537 -21.21 0.08 -25.63
C TRP A 537 -21.82 -1.31 -25.94
N GLU A 538 -23.04 -1.58 -25.49
CA GLU A 538 -23.79 -2.80 -25.78
C GLU A 538 -24.63 -2.68 -27.06
N ARG A 539 -25.24 -3.78 -27.48
CA ARG A 539 -26.17 -3.85 -28.63
C ARG A 539 -27.58 -4.29 -28.24
N GLN A 540 -27.85 -4.27 -26.94
CA GLN A 540 -29.15 -4.53 -26.36
C GLN A 540 -29.44 -3.45 -25.32
N VAL A 541 -30.68 -3.02 -25.19
CA VAL A 541 -31.05 -2.06 -24.16
C VAL A 541 -30.98 -2.71 -22.78
N GLY A 542 -30.43 -1.97 -21.83
CA GLY A 542 -30.30 -2.38 -20.44
C GLY A 542 -30.36 -1.16 -19.53
N HIS A 543 -30.73 -1.38 -18.28
CA HIS A 543 -30.92 -0.28 -17.34
C HIS A 543 -29.58 0.21 -16.77
N ASN A 544 -29.40 1.54 -16.62
CA ASN A 544 -28.16 2.14 -16.10
C ASN A 544 -27.80 1.64 -14.68
N SER A 545 -28.80 1.61 -13.78
CA SER A 545 -28.66 1.31 -12.36
C SER A 545 -29.84 0.51 -11.81
N PRO A 546 -30.07 -0.75 -12.24
CA PRO A 546 -31.18 -1.55 -11.74
C PRO A 546 -30.93 -1.98 -10.28
N LEU A 547 -31.94 -1.84 -9.41
CA LEU A 547 -31.80 -2.22 -8.01
C LEU A 547 -31.72 -3.73 -7.86
N HIS A 548 -32.58 -4.44 -8.58
CA HIS A 548 -32.68 -5.90 -8.63
C HIS A 548 -32.65 -6.40 -10.07
N PRO A 549 -32.36 -7.69 -10.30
CA PRO A 549 -32.35 -8.24 -11.65
C PRO A 549 -33.74 -8.72 -12.07
N LEU A 550 -33.95 -8.89 -13.39
CA LEU A 550 -35.08 -9.67 -13.91
C LEU A 550 -34.97 -11.15 -13.46
N GLU A 551 -36.11 -11.79 -13.20
CA GLU A 551 -36.19 -13.21 -12.87
C GLU A 551 -35.64 -14.07 -14.01
N SER A 552 -35.93 -13.67 -15.25
CA SER A 552 -35.47 -14.30 -16.49
C SER A 552 -34.01 -14.02 -16.85
N ALA A 553 -33.33 -13.11 -16.12
CA ALA A 553 -31.95 -12.74 -16.41
C ALA A 553 -30.98 -13.93 -16.25
N THR A 554 -29.93 -13.94 -17.08
CA THR A 554 -28.86 -14.93 -16.97
C THR A 554 -28.14 -14.81 -15.62
N SER A 555 -27.43 -15.87 -15.21
CA SER A 555 -26.63 -15.85 -13.97
C SER A 555 -25.56 -14.75 -13.94
N TYR A 556 -25.11 -14.29 -15.11
CA TYR A 556 -24.18 -13.16 -15.21
C TYR A 556 -24.92 -11.83 -15.04
N GLN A 557 -26.01 -11.60 -15.78
CA GLN A 557 -26.82 -10.37 -15.67
C GLN A 557 -27.40 -10.16 -14.27
N LYS A 558 -27.74 -11.25 -13.56
CA LYS A 558 -28.18 -11.17 -12.16
C LYS A 558 -27.16 -10.52 -11.21
N LYS A 559 -25.90 -10.39 -11.63
CA LYS A 559 -24.81 -9.75 -10.87
C LYS A 559 -24.65 -8.26 -11.18
N LEU A 560 -25.28 -7.75 -12.24
CA LEU A 560 -25.15 -6.37 -12.70
C LEU A 560 -26.28 -5.50 -12.11
N THR A 561 -26.36 -5.46 -10.77
CA THR A 561 -27.41 -4.74 -10.03
C THR A 561 -26.83 -4.07 -8.78
N VAL A 562 -27.50 -3.03 -8.30
CA VAL A 562 -27.12 -2.31 -7.07
C VAL A 562 -27.04 -3.29 -5.89
N ASP A 563 -28.07 -4.12 -5.70
CA ASP A 563 -28.14 -5.06 -4.58
C ASP A 563 -27.01 -6.09 -4.62
N TYR A 564 -26.75 -6.71 -5.78
CA TYR A 564 -25.68 -7.70 -5.89
C TYR A 564 -24.31 -7.08 -5.61
N SER A 565 -24.01 -5.93 -6.23
CA SER A 565 -22.72 -5.26 -6.08
C SER A 565 -22.47 -4.82 -4.63
N ALA A 566 -23.47 -4.26 -3.95
CA ALA A 566 -23.36 -3.92 -2.54
C ALA A 566 -23.11 -5.16 -1.66
N ARG A 567 -23.83 -6.26 -1.90
CA ARG A 567 -23.62 -7.52 -1.20
C ARG A 567 -22.25 -8.13 -1.48
N GLU A 568 -21.73 -7.99 -2.70
CA GLU A 568 -20.40 -8.49 -3.05
C GLU A 568 -19.31 -7.71 -2.28
N TRP A 569 -19.40 -6.39 -2.20
CA TRP A 569 -18.48 -5.58 -1.37
C TRP A 569 -18.50 -6.01 0.11
N VAL A 570 -19.70 -6.22 0.68
CA VAL A 570 -19.85 -6.73 2.05
C VAL A 570 -19.24 -8.12 2.20
N LYS A 571 -19.50 -9.02 1.25
CA LYS A 571 -18.97 -10.39 1.24
C LYS A 571 -17.45 -10.43 1.17
N GLN A 572 -16.84 -9.49 0.45
CA GLN A 572 -15.38 -9.34 0.37
C GLN A 572 -14.77 -8.71 1.64
N GLY A 573 -15.58 -8.25 2.59
CA GLY A 573 -15.13 -7.78 3.90
C GLY A 573 -15.29 -6.27 4.14
N ALA A 574 -15.99 -5.54 3.27
CA ALA A 574 -16.26 -4.13 3.51
C ALA A 574 -17.25 -3.93 4.67
N PRO A 575 -16.95 -3.04 5.65
CA PRO A 575 -17.89 -2.70 6.71
C PRO A 575 -19.08 -1.93 6.14
N LYS A 576 -20.30 -2.32 6.50
CA LYS A 576 -21.54 -1.70 5.98
C LYS A 576 -21.60 -0.20 6.27
N GLU A 577 -21.11 0.22 7.44
CA GLU A 577 -21.06 1.62 7.88
C GLU A 577 -20.07 2.50 7.12
N LYS A 578 -19.22 1.91 6.25
CA LYS A 578 -18.31 2.63 5.36
C LYS A 578 -18.77 2.62 3.89
N LEU A 579 -19.72 1.76 3.51
CA LEU A 579 -20.20 1.66 2.13
C LEU A 579 -21.24 2.74 1.82
N MET A 580 -20.95 3.56 0.81
CA MET A 580 -21.88 4.54 0.25
C MET A 580 -22.37 4.04 -1.11
N ILE A 581 -23.69 3.86 -1.24
CA ILE A 581 -24.29 3.33 -2.47
C ILE A 581 -24.47 4.45 -3.49
N GLY A 582 -23.88 4.29 -4.67
CA GLY A 582 -23.91 5.26 -5.76
C GLY A 582 -25.29 5.38 -6.41
N MET A 583 -25.75 6.61 -6.56
CA MET A 583 -27.03 7.00 -7.14
C MET A 583 -26.79 7.96 -8.31
N PRO A 584 -26.99 7.52 -9.57
CA PRO A 584 -26.84 8.39 -10.72
C PRO A 584 -28.02 9.34 -10.86
N THR A 585 -27.74 10.62 -11.08
CA THR A 585 -28.72 11.66 -11.49
C THR A 585 -28.74 11.83 -13.00
N TYR A 586 -28.37 10.78 -13.72
CA TYR A 586 -28.38 10.69 -15.17
C TYR A 586 -28.89 9.32 -15.61
N GLY A 587 -29.28 9.24 -16.87
CA GLY A 587 -29.70 8.02 -17.53
C GLY A 587 -28.78 7.69 -18.69
N ARG A 588 -28.79 6.40 -19.06
CA ARG A 588 -28.18 5.93 -20.31
C ARG A 588 -29.27 5.65 -21.33
N SER A 589 -29.00 6.01 -22.58
CA SER A 589 -29.98 5.96 -23.67
C SER A 589 -29.48 5.14 -24.85
N PHE A 590 -30.43 4.65 -25.65
CA PHE A 590 -30.18 3.79 -26.79
C PHE A 590 -31.05 4.19 -27.98
N THR A 591 -30.54 3.91 -29.18
CA THR A 591 -31.33 3.91 -30.41
C THR A 591 -31.72 2.46 -30.74
N LEU A 592 -33.01 2.15 -30.68
CA LEU A 592 -33.59 0.84 -30.99
C LEU A 592 -33.44 0.53 -32.49
N VAL A 593 -33.16 -0.74 -32.80
CA VAL A 593 -33.20 -1.22 -34.19
C VAL A 593 -34.63 -1.30 -34.71
N ASP A 594 -35.56 -1.63 -33.82
CA ASP A 594 -36.98 -1.81 -34.10
C ASP A 594 -37.79 -1.10 -33.01
N ALA A 595 -38.46 -0.01 -33.36
CA ALA A 595 -39.26 0.80 -32.43
C ALA A 595 -40.43 0.02 -31.79
N SER A 596 -40.82 -1.14 -32.34
CA SER A 596 -41.83 -2.01 -31.74
C SER A 596 -41.28 -2.91 -30.63
N LYS A 597 -39.95 -3.00 -30.49
CA LYS A 597 -39.25 -3.81 -29.47
C LYS A 597 -38.54 -2.88 -28.50
N PHE A 598 -39.18 -2.60 -27.37
CA PHE A 598 -38.72 -1.63 -26.38
C PHE A 598 -38.47 -2.23 -24.99
N ASP A 599 -38.75 -3.52 -24.80
CA ASP A 599 -38.49 -4.22 -23.54
C ASP A 599 -36.97 -4.38 -23.28
N ILE A 600 -36.61 -4.61 -22.02
CA ILE A 600 -35.22 -4.87 -21.62
C ILE A 600 -34.64 -6.05 -22.42
N GLY A 601 -33.46 -5.86 -23.00
CA GLY A 601 -32.82 -6.83 -23.89
C GLY A 601 -33.15 -6.64 -25.39
N ALA A 602 -34.03 -5.70 -25.75
CA ALA A 602 -34.31 -5.38 -27.14
C ALA A 602 -33.06 -4.89 -27.91
N PRO A 603 -32.89 -5.23 -29.20
CA PRO A 603 -31.71 -4.83 -29.97
C PRO A 603 -31.59 -3.30 -30.15
N ALA A 604 -30.38 -2.79 -29.95
CA ALA A 604 -30.01 -1.40 -30.13
C ALA A 604 -28.84 -1.23 -31.10
N SER A 605 -28.88 -0.18 -31.93
CA SER A 605 -27.82 0.16 -32.88
C SER A 605 -26.67 0.92 -32.24
N GLY A 606 -26.92 1.59 -31.10
CA GLY A 606 -25.95 2.37 -30.34
C GLY A 606 -26.62 3.30 -29.34
N GLY A 607 -25.93 4.36 -28.95
CA GLY A 607 -26.44 5.38 -28.03
C GLY A 607 -27.65 6.13 -28.59
N GLY A 608 -28.51 6.59 -27.68
CA GLY A 608 -29.61 7.49 -28.01
C GLY A 608 -29.11 8.87 -28.44
N THR A 609 -30.01 9.66 -28.99
CA THR A 609 -29.74 11.03 -29.42
C THR A 609 -29.16 11.85 -28.26
N PRO A 610 -28.08 12.62 -28.46
CA PRO A 610 -27.51 13.46 -27.41
C PRO A 610 -28.50 14.45 -26.81
N GLY A 611 -28.42 14.65 -25.50
CA GLY A 611 -29.12 15.74 -24.83
C GLY A 611 -28.59 17.11 -25.25
N LYS A 612 -29.44 18.14 -25.16
CA LYS A 612 -29.09 19.52 -25.60
C LYS A 612 -27.97 20.16 -24.77
N PHE A 613 -27.78 19.72 -23.54
CA PHE A 613 -26.89 20.36 -22.58
C PHE A 613 -25.65 19.52 -22.29
N THR A 614 -25.81 18.21 -22.09
CA THR A 614 -24.67 17.29 -21.87
C THR A 614 -23.95 16.95 -23.17
N GLY A 615 -24.67 16.92 -24.31
CA GLY A 615 -24.07 16.82 -25.64
C GLY A 615 -23.44 15.46 -25.98
N GLU A 616 -23.65 14.43 -25.16
CA GLU A 616 -23.11 13.09 -25.36
C GLU A 616 -24.21 12.11 -25.80
N ALA A 617 -23.99 11.38 -26.90
CA ALA A 617 -24.89 10.31 -27.31
C ALA A 617 -24.91 9.20 -26.26
N GLY A 618 -26.09 8.61 -26.02
CA GLY A 618 -26.23 7.55 -25.03
C GLY A 618 -26.22 8.00 -23.57
N PHE A 619 -26.20 9.30 -23.29
CA PHE A 619 -26.15 9.88 -21.95
C PHE A 619 -27.11 11.07 -21.83
N MET A 620 -27.88 11.14 -20.74
CA MET A 620 -28.73 12.30 -20.45
C MET A 620 -28.80 12.58 -18.94
N SER A 621 -28.57 13.84 -18.57
CA SER A 621 -28.82 14.33 -17.19
C SER A 621 -30.32 14.33 -16.85
N TYR A 622 -30.69 14.28 -15.58
CA TYR A 622 -32.10 14.16 -15.17
C TYR A 622 -33.00 15.27 -15.72
N TYR A 623 -32.52 16.52 -15.83
CA TYR A 623 -33.29 17.59 -16.45
C TYR A 623 -33.51 17.38 -17.96
N GLU A 624 -32.59 16.74 -18.68
CA GLU A 624 -32.78 16.31 -20.08
C GLU A 624 -33.76 15.14 -20.21
N ILE A 625 -33.74 14.21 -19.25
CA ILE A 625 -34.76 13.15 -19.14
C ILE A 625 -36.14 13.77 -18.98
N CYS A 626 -36.27 14.77 -18.11
CA CYS A 626 -37.53 15.49 -17.92
C CYS A 626 -38.01 16.17 -19.21
N GLU A 627 -37.10 16.74 -20.01
CA GLU A 627 -37.44 17.24 -21.35
C GLU A 627 -37.92 16.12 -22.28
N PHE A 628 -37.24 14.98 -22.30
CA PHE A 628 -37.62 13.82 -23.11
C PHE A 628 -39.01 13.26 -22.75
N LEU A 629 -39.33 13.20 -21.45
CA LEU A 629 -40.63 12.76 -20.95
C LEU A 629 -41.78 13.72 -21.29
N ARG A 630 -41.49 15.00 -21.55
CA ARG A 630 -42.49 16.00 -21.97
C ARG A 630 -42.83 15.93 -23.45
N ILE A 631 -42.04 15.21 -24.25
CA ILE A 631 -42.31 15.07 -25.67
C ILE A 631 -43.58 14.22 -25.83
N GLU A 632 -44.52 14.69 -26.64
CA GLU A 632 -45.73 13.91 -26.96
C GLU A 632 -45.37 12.52 -27.50
N ASN A 633 -46.15 11.53 -27.06
CA ASN A 633 -46.00 10.10 -27.36
C ASN A 633 -44.76 9.43 -26.73
N THR A 634 -44.13 10.03 -25.72
CA THR A 634 -43.19 9.32 -24.84
C THR A 634 -43.97 8.45 -23.84
N THR A 635 -43.64 7.17 -23.76
CA THR A 635 -44.23 6.25 -22.78
C THR A 635 -43.25 6.04 -21.63
N LEU A 636 -43.70 6.30 -20.40
CA LEU A 636 -42.99 5.97 -19.17
C LEU A 636 -43.40 4.59 -18.69
N VAL A 637 -42.42 3.75 -18.37
CA VAL A 637 -42.60 2.40 -17.84
C VAL A 637 -41.89 2.28 -16.51
N TRP A 638 -42.51 1.59 -15.57
CA TRP A 638 -41.89 1.17 -14.32
C TRP A 638 -41.67 -0.34 -14.36
N ASP A 639 -40.41 -0.76 -14.28
CA ASP A 639 -40.06 -2.18 -14.17
C ASP A 639 -40.18 -2.60 -12.70
N ASN A 640 -41.19 -3.42 -12.40
CA ASN A 640 -41.47 -3.89 -11.04
C ASN A 640 -40.43 -4.87 -10.51
N GLU A 641 -39.74 -5.61 -11.39
CA GLU A 641 -38.71 -6.57 -10.99
C GLU A 641 -37.40 -5.83 -10.69
N GLN A 642 -36.98 -4.94 -11.57
CA GLN A 642 -35.75 -4.16 -11.39
C GLN A 642 -35.91 -2.96 -10.45
N GLN A 643 -37.15 -2.59 -10.13
CA GLN A 643 -37.56 -1.45 -9.28
C GLN A 643 -37.05 -0.09 -9.78
N VAL A 644 -37.13 0.14 -11.08
CA VAL A 644 -36.60 1.33 -11.74
C VAL A 644 -37.43 1.75 -12.95
N PRO A 645 -37.45 3.05 -13.30
CA PRO A 645 -38.15 3.55 -14.48
C PRO A 645 -37.29 3.46 -15.76
N PHE A 646 -37.97 3.27 -16.89
CA PHE A 646 -37.43 3.59 -18.21
C PHE A 646 -38.50 4.26 -19.06
N ALA A 647 -38.12 4.91 -20.16
CA ALA A 647 -39.04 5.51 -21.10
C ALA A 647 -38.60 5.30 -22.53
N TYR A 648 -39.56 5.29 -23.45
CA TYR A 648 -39.28 5.15 -24.87
C TYR A 648 -40.20 6.03 -25.72
N ARG A 649 -39.70 6.44 -26.88
CA ARG A 649 -40.43 7.20 -27.91
C ARG A 649 -39.83 6.91 -29.28
N GLY A 650 -40.61 6.27 -30.16
CA GLY A 650 -40.10 5.85 -31.46
C GLY A 650 -38.93 4.89 -31.29
N ASP A 651 -37.79 5.20 -31.88
CA ASP A 651 -36.56 4.42 -31.73
C ASP A 651 -35.70 4.85 -30.53
N GLN A 652 -36.12 5.84 -29.73
CA GLN A 652 -35.32 6.31 -28.60
C GLN A 652 -35.76 5.63 -27.30
N TRP A 653 -34.80 5.12 -26.54
CA TRP A 653 -35.02 4.41 -25.27
C TRP A 653 -34.09 4.96 -24.17
N MET A 654 -34.55 5.05 -22.91
CA MET A 654 -33.80 5.68 -21.81
C MET A 654 -34.16 5.13 -20.43
N ALA A 655 -33.15 4.93 -19.57
CA ALA A 655 -33.28 4.38 -18.20
C ALA A 655 -32.51 5.19 -17.14
N TRP A 656 -33.10 5.41 -15.96
CA TRP A 656 -32.53 6.25 -14.88
C TRP A 656 -33.11 5.89 -13.48
N LEU A 657 -32.71 6.59 -12.40
CA LEU A 657 -33.25 6.38 -11.05
C LEU A 657 -34.31 7.43 -10.62
N LYS A 658 -35.31 7.01 -9.82
CA LYS A 658 -36.31 7.89 -9.15
C LYS A 658 -35.97 8.07 -7.65
N LYS A 659 -36.17 9.27 -7.08
CA LYS A 659 -35.72 9.70 -5.73
C LYS A 659 -36.18 8.79 -4.56
N LYS A 660 -35.24 8.23 -3.77
CA LYS A 660 -35.16 8.19 -2.27
C LYS A 660 -34.42 6.95 -1.72
N ILE A 661 -33.18 7.09 -1.23
CA ILE A 661 -32.53 6.14 -0.30
C ILE A 661 -31.57 6.90 0.65
N ARG A 662 -31.34 6.41 1.88
CA ARG A 662 -30.45 7.00 2.91
C ARG A 662 -29.07 6.33 2.93
N GLY A 663 -27.99 7.09 3.09
CA GLY A 663 -26.61 6.56 3.11
C GLY A 663 -26.02 6.37 1.72
N ILE A 664 -25.96 7.45 0.93
CA ILE A 664 -25.74 7.39 -0.52
C ILE A 664 -24.60 8.29 -0.99
N MET A 665 -23.99 7.89 -2.10
CA MET A 665 -23.15 8.74 -2.93
C MET A 665 -23.95 9.14 -4.18
N VAL A 666 -23.83 10.37 -4.65
CA VAL A 666 -24.58 10.92 -5.79
C VAL A 666 -23.61 11.38 -6.87
N TRP A 667 -23.76 10.81 -8.06
CA TRP A 667 -23.08 11.27 -9.27
C TRP A 667 -24.11 11.79 -10.29
N SER A 668 -24.27 13.10 -10.47
CA SER A 668 -23.66 14.20 -9.73
C SER A 668 -24.70 15.29 -9.43
N ILE A 669 -24.44 16.15 -8.45
CA ILE A 669 -25.42 17.17 -8.03
C ILE A 669 -25.80 18.13 -9.17
N ASP A 670 -24.87 18.36 -10.10
CA ASP A 670 -25.05 19.23 -11.26
C ASP A 670 -25.95 18.63 -12.35
N MET A 671 -26.34 17.36 -12.23
CA MET A 671 -27.23 16.66 -13.16
C MET A 671 -28.63 16.40 -12.61
N ASP A 672 -28.89 16.62 -11.31
CA ASP A 672 -30.27 16.72 -10.81
C ASP A 672 -30.91 18.01 -11.35
N ASP A 673 -32.23 18.13 -11.25
CA ASP A 673 -32.93 19.36 -11.64
C ASP A 673 -32.77 20.47 -10.59
N PHE A 674 -31.55 21.01 -10.51
CA PHE A 674 -31.17 22.07 -9.58
C PHE A 674 -31.88 23.41 -9.80
N ARG A 675 -32.64 23.54 -10.91
CA ARG A 675 -33.42 24.73 -11.25
C ARG A 675 -34.92 24.57 -10.96
N GLY A 676 -35.38 23.40 -10.51
CA GLY A 676 -36.81 23.12 -10.32
C GLY A 676 -37.61 23.21 -11.62
N SER A 677 -36.95 23.02 -12.77
CA SER A 677 -37.59 23.10 -14.09
C SER A 677 -38.51 21.91 -14.37
N ALA A 678 -38.45 20.85 -13.55
CA ALA A 678 -39.20 19.60 -13.62
C ALA A 678 -40.52 19.61 -12.83
N ASP A 679 -40.89 20.70 -12.14
CA ASP A 679 -42.10 20.86 -11.28
C ASP A 679 -43.47 20.74 -11.99
N LEU A 680 -43.53 20.06 -13.14
CA LEU A 680 -44.75 19.69 -13.86
C LEU A 680 -45.00 18.18 -13.94
N VAL A 681 -44.18 17.34 -13.29
CA VAL A 681 -44.40 15.87 -13.25
C VAL A 681 -44.93 15.42 -11.89
N ASN A 682 -46.13 15.90 -11.53
CA ASN A 682 -47.04 15.13 -10.68
C ASN A 682 -47.73 14.10 -11.58
N ILE A 683 -47.01 13.06 -11.98
CA ILE A 683 -47.60 11.90 -12.66
C ILE A 683 -47.33 10.70 -11.75
N LEU A 684 -48.40 10.36 -11.02
CA LEU A 684 -48.73 9.15 -10.23
C LEU A 684 -47.58 8.32 -9.65
#